data_AF-A0A1S3J399-F1
#
_entry.id   AF-A0A1S3J399-F1
#
_cell.length_a   1.000
_cell.length_b   1.000
_cell.length_c   1.000
_cell.angle_alpha   90.00
_cell.angle_beta   90.00
_cell.angle_gamma   90.00
#
_symmetry.space_group_name_H-M   'P 1'
#
loop_
_entity.id
_entity.type
_entity.pdbx_description
1 polymer ?
#
loop_
_entity_poly.entity_id
_entity_poly.type
_entity_poly.pdbx_seq_one_letter_code
_entity_poly.pdbx_strand_id
1 'polypeptide(L)'
;MGVGHELSLLLILVIYIVPSLTSPTYTGHVCTYTLVGRTTRSYYSTYRCGWWSRCGRTTYYTTTHTEYRQRCCTGWTSDSSNACIIPVCSVSCRNGGTCVAPNTCRCPTTHYGSYCQNSQCSWQNPCYPGTCVTGNNCRCVTGFGGPHCATMITNVQTPGFTSCEATLSDRIDSQDHLEATGRCRIATTVFVKQQDWNHVKVKWASAYRFSSPPPEPSYIRSMVLGVVSGNVWLRLKRRDATPVFSRYIVCNNGDSRDNPNQGVSDCSVEHSFTHAVRHGDRLEVDMSTVNGGYKEVVNKDVTPNRVTKRYFTGRSATRKLTFFFDYQEPKHLCRDIGLCSETNSTLMLTVAKMNGQVQLEIQWANWVDALSGIANYNYTIYRGNTQDGSAVVSGQWKHGDPWIKQYVNSGLWSVVLKVSDRAGNEAIVIKEINVGDHLPTVSPNLCVGKDCFPGFCVPDTGRCVCTAGFSGENCNTISGKIQEPQIKTVRISLSGINKRPFNYSNTTETSNLVNVYTNKINLTDLMLSWQAEYEMMGDLPSRPSSVSDFNVGLVLNKADIEVVSSEGTVQKEASFSCPVNSSSTCNKTHTLASPRMHNSNLKITLEVKNGGYKIVSGTRVEFQGKTVQRQINIRYDTEAPYFSCSAGARKCDDEEMKVKVSQISTDGKKDIILTLTWGDNWRDSLAGIDYFQYNIYNYPGTRDIGLDDAPI
;
A
#
# COMPACT_ATOMS: atom_id res chain seq x y z
N MET A 1 -25.75 -0.64 120.91
CA MET A 1 -26.67 0.39 121.42
C MET A 1 -26.40 1.67 120.62
N GLY A 2 -27.33 2.30 119.90
CA GLY A 2 -28.76 2.12 119.79
C GLY A 2 -29.26 2.44 118.38
N VAL A 3 -30.51 2.03 118.16
CA VAL A 3 -31.34 2.15 116.96
C VAL A 3 -31.81 3.60 116.78
N GLY A 4 -32.02 4.04 115.52
CA GLY A 4 -32.69 5.33 115.29
C GLY A 4 -32.92 5.73 113.84
N HIS A 5 -33.76 4.98 113.13
CA HIS A 5 -34.64 5.35 112.01
C HIS A 5 -34.11 6.11 110.76
N GLU A 6 -34.34 5.42 109.63
CA GLU A 6 -34.34 5.92 108.25
C GLU A 6 -35.22 7.16 108.02
N LEU A 7 -34.83 7.95 107.00
CA LEU A 7 -35.77 8.40 105.96
C LEU A 7 -35.00 8.78 104.68
N SER A 8 -35.22 7.97 103.65
CA SER A 8 -34.68 8.05 102.31
C SER A 8 -35.12 9.33 101.56
N LEU A 9 -34.20 9.95 100.82
CA LEU A 9 -34.51 10.98 99.82
C LEU A 9 -33.85 10.62 98.48
N LEU A 10 -34.72 10.36 97.49
CA LEU A 10 -34.40 10.02 96.11
C LEU A 10 -33.71 11.21 95.42
N LEU A 11 -32.48 11.01 94.93
CA LEU A 11 -31.69 12.03 94.24
C LEU A 11 -31.75 11.76 92.73
N ILE A 12 -32.67 12.41 92.02
CA ILE A 12 -32.74 12.34 90.54
C ILE A 12 -31.82 13.41 89.97
N LEU A 13 -30.73 12.97 89.34
CA LEU A 13 -29.76 13.80 88.64
C LEU A 13 -30.18 13.95 87.17
N VAL A 14 -30.58 15.15 86.74
CA VAL A 14 -30.79 15.46 85.31
C VAL A 14 -29.79 16.51 84.89
N ILE A 15 -28.87 16.14 83.98
CA ILE A 15 -27.82 17.01 83.44
C ILE A 15 -28.30 17.53 82.08
N TYR A 16 -28.48 18.85 81.95
CA TYR A 16 -28.64 19.52 80.65
C TYR A 16 -27.33 20.23 80.30
N ILE A 17 -26.69 19.81 79.20
CA ILE A 17 -25.50 20.46 78.64
C ILE A 17 -25.96 21.33 77.48
N VAL A 18 -25.84 22.65 77.62
CA VAL A 18 -26.02 23.61 76.51
C VAL A 18 -24.67 24.32 76.31
N PRO A 19 -23.93 24.04 75.22
CA PRO A 19 -22.67 24.73 74.97
C PRO A 19 -22.95 26.13 74.42
N SER A 20 -22.54 27.16 75.15
CA SER A 20 -22.39 28.53 74.63
C SER A 20 -20.90 28.86 74.50
N LEU A 21 -20.48 29.24 73.28
CA LEU A 21 -19.11 29.63 72.95
C LEU A 21 -18.98 31.15 73.09
N THR A 22 -18.05 31.62 73.91
CA THR A 22 -17.56 33.02 73.89
C THR A 22 -16.02 33.05 73.81
N SER A 23 -15.52 34.11 73.19
CA SER A 23 -14.22 34.33 72.48
C SER A 23 -12.93 33.66 72.98
N PRO A 24 -12.00 33.32 72.05
CA PRO A 24 -10.66 32.84 72.38
C PRO A 24 -9.65 33.99 72.54
N THR A 25 -8.77 33.87 73.53
CA THR A 25 -7.49 34.60 73.61
C THR A 25 -6.40 33.76 72.92
N TYR A 26 -5.84 34.29 71.82
CA TYR A 26 -4.83 33.59 71.02
C TYR A 26 -3.46 33.62 71.70
N THR A 27 -2.99 32.46 72.16
CA THR A 27 -1.57 32.22 72.48
C THR A 27 -1.07 31.08 71.59
N GLY A 28 -0.82 31.38 70.31
CA GLY A 28 -0.35 30.40 69.33
C GLY A 28 -1.43 29.43 68.81
N HIS A 29 -1.00 28.28 68.27
CA HIS A 29 -1.84 27.26 67.61
C HIS A 29 -2.74 26.44 68.57
N VAL A 30 -2.90 26.89 69.82
CA VAL A 30 -3.75 26.28 70.86
C VAL A 30 -5.01 27.12 71.05
N CYS A 31 -6.16 26.49 70.88
CA CYS A 31 -7.47 27.09 71.03
C CYS A 31 -8.10 26.63 72.35
N THR A 32 -8.36 27.57 73.24
CA THR A 32 -9.13 27.35 74.47
C THR A 32 -10.62 27.41 74.18
N TYR A 33 -11.38 26.47 74.76
CA TYR A 33 -12.83 26.52 74.77
C TYR A 33 -13.34 26.21 76.17
N THR A 34 -14.46 26.84 76.51
CA THR A 34 -15.04 26.75 77.85
C THR A 34 -16.23 25.80 77.81
N LEU A 35 -16.22 24.78 78.65
CA LEU A 35 -17.36 23.91 78.90
C LEU A 35 -18.10 24.43 80.13
N VAL A 36 -19.33 24.88 79.94
CA VAL A 36 -20.20 25.31 81.04
C VAL A 36 -21.23 24.22 81.31
N GLY A 37 -21.13 23.56 82.46
CA GLY A 37 -22.10 22.59 82.97
C GLY A 37 -22.95 23.21 84.08
N ARG A 38 -24.23 22.82 84.19
CA ARG A 38 -25.08 23.18 85.33
C ARG A 38 -25.50 21.93 86.08
N THR A 39 -25.37 21.99 87.40
CA THR A 39 -25.82 20.94 88.32
C THR A 39 -26.88 21.53 89.23
N THR A 40 -28.11 21.01 89.15
CA THR A 40 -29.24 21.48 89.97
C THR A 40 -29.53 20.46 91.05
N ARG A 41 -29.54 20.89 92.31
CA ARG A 41 -29.95 20.08 93.46
C ARG A 41 -31.27 20.60 94.03
N SER A 42 -32.23 19.73 94.29
CA SER A 42 -33.52 20.10 94.89
C SER A 42 -33.60 19.65 96.35
N TYR A 43 -34.07 20.54 97.22
CA TYR A 43 -34.36 20.25 98.62
C TYR A 43 -35.84 20.49 98.91
N TYR A 44 -36.51 19.48 99.44
CA TYR A 44 -37.92 19.55 99.80
C TYR A 44 -38.05 19.74 101.32
N SER A 45 -38.76 20.78 101.76
CA SER A 45 -39.07 20.98 103.17
C SER A 45 -40.57 21.19 103.36
N THR A 46 -41.12 20.67 104.46
CA THR A 46 -42.55 20.83 104.78
C THR A 46 -42.72 21.67 106.04
N TYR A 47 -43.62 22.65 106.01
CA TYR A 47 -43.99 23.46 107.17
C TYR A 47 -45.50 23.34 107.44
N ARG A 48 -45.92 23.59 108.69
CA ARG A 48 -47.34 23.54 109.07
C ARG A 48 -48.05 24.77 108.51
N CYS A 49 -49.09 24.52 107.71
CA CYS A 49 -49.98 25.55 107.18
C CYS A 49 -51.38 25.23 107.70
N GLY A 50 -51.77 25.86 108.80
CA GLY A 50 -53.05 25.61 109.48
C GLY A 50 -53.03 24.38 110.40
N TRP A 51 -54.10 24.23 111.20
CA TRP A 51 -54.09 23.36 112.38
C TRP A 51 -54.02 21.85 112.08
N TRP A 52 -54.31 21.42 110.84
CA TRP A 52 -54.28 19.99 110.48
C TRP A 52 -53.62 19.67 109.13
N SER A 53 -52.88 20.62 108.51
CA SER A 53 -52.27 20.42 107.18
C SER A 53 -50.78 20.80 107.14
N ARG A 54 -50.00 20.04 106.36
CA ARG A 54 -48.59 20.33 106.05
C ARG A 54 -48.44 20.69 104.58
N CYS A 55 -47.85 21.86 104.32
CA CYS A 55 -47.52 22.32 102.97
C CYS A 55 -46.04 22.03 102.71
N GLY A 56 -45.72 21.55 101.51
CA GLY A 56 -44.35 21.31 101.08
C GLY A 56 -43.83 22.40 100.13
N ARG A 57 -42.60 22.83 100.35
CA ARG A 57 -41.86 23.74 99.47
C ARG A 57 -40.59 23.05 98.98
N THR A 58 -40.50 22.88 97.66
CA THR A 58 -39.25 22.47 97.00
C THR A 58 -38.43 23.71 96.66
N THR A 59 -37.17 23.73 97.07
CA THR A 59 -36.20 24.78 96.72
C THR A 59 -35.13 24.16 95.84
N TYR A 60 -34.86 24.76 94.67
CA TYR A 60 -33.84 24.29 93.73
C TYR A 60 -32.60 25.18 93.85
N TYR A 61 -31.43 24.58 94.05
CA TYR A 61 -30.13 25.24 94.03
C TYR A 61 -29.38 24.80 92.77
N THR A 62 -29.16 25.74 91.86
CA THR A 62 -28.40 25.49 90.62
C THR A 62 -26.99 26.01 90.77
N THR A 63 -26.00 25.11 90.72
CA THR A 63 -24.58 25.46 90.69
C THR A 63 -24.08 25.33 89.26
N THR A 64 -23.38 26.36 88.76
CA THR A 64 -22.79 26.34 87.42
C THR A 64 -21.30 26.03 87.54
N HIS A 65 -20.83 24.98 86.88
CA HIS A 65 -19.42 24.62 86.79
C HIS A 65 -18.88 25.06 85.43
N THR A 66 -17.75 25.77 85.44
CA THR A 66 -17.06 26.23 84.25
C THR A 66 -15.70 25.55 84.18
N GLU A 67 -15.47 24.72 83.16
CA GLU A 67 -14.20 24.02 82.92
C GLU A 67 -13.55 24.59 81.65
N TYR A 68 -12.28 24.98 81.74
CA TYR A 68 -11.51 25.46 80.58
C TYR A 68 -10.75 24.28 79.97
N ARG A 69 -11.01 23.96 78.70
CA ARG A 69 -10.26 22.94 77.95
C ARG A 69 -9.49 23.55 76.80
N GLN A 70 -8.38 22.89 76.45
CA GLN A 70 -7.50 23.29 75.35
C GLN A 70 -7.52 22.23 74.27
N ARG A 71 -7.55 22.67 73.00
CA ARG A 71 -7.36 21.82 71.82
C ARG A 71 -6.52 22.53 70.77
N CYS A 72 -5.95 21.81 69.83
CA CYS A 72 -5.32 22.46 68.69
C CYS A 72 -6.35 23.22 67.85
N CYS A 73 -5.95 24.40 67.37
CA CYS A 73 -6.79 25.20 66.49
C CYS A 73 -7.02 24.49 65.14
N THR A 74 -8.10 24.83 64.44
CA THR A 74 -8.44 24.24 63.14
C THR A 74 -7.26 24.33 62.17
N GLY A 75 -6.88 23.20 61.57
CA GLY A 75 -5.72 23.11 60.68
C GLY A 75 -4.40 22.74 61.38
N TRP A 76 -4.41 22.42 62.68
CA TRP A 76 -3.23 21.98 63.44
C TRP A 76 -3.56 20.75 64.29
N THR A 77 -2.57 19.88 64.48
CA THR A 77 -2.64 18.71 65.36
C THR A 77 -1.42 18.64 66.28
N SER A 78 -1.55 17.90 67.37
CA SER A 78 -0.49 17.73 68.35
C SER A 78 0.58 16.76 67.86
N ASP A 79 1.82 17.03 68.22
CA ASP A 79 2.91 16.06 68.15
C ASP A 79 2.86 15.07 69.35
N SER A 80 3.87 14.20 69.46
CA SER A 80 4.00 13.25 70.56
C SER A 80 4.20 13.90 71.94
N SER A 81 4.48 15.20 71.99
CA SER A 81 4.64 16.00 73.22
C SER A 81 3.38 16.82 73.57
N ASN A 82 2.25 16.56 72.88
CA ASN A 82 1.00 17.32 72.98
C ASN A 82 1.11 18.79 72.53
N ALA A 83 2.16 19.18 71.81
CA ALA A 83 2.31 20.52 71.27
C ALA A 83 1.61 20.65 69.91
N CYS A 84 0.74 21.66 69.75
CA CYS A 84 -0.06 21.89 68.53
C CYS A 84 0.75 22.49 67.37
N ILE A 85 1.78 21.79 66.91
CA ILE A 85 2.77 22.29 65.94
C ILE A 85 2.76 21.58 64.59
N ILE A 86 1.90 20.56 64.39
CA ILE A 86 1.83 19.82 63.13
C ILE A 86 0.69 20.41 62.28
N PRO A 87 0.97 20.99 61.11
CA PRO A 87 -0.07 21.52 60.23
C PRO A 87 -0.86 20.40 59.56
N VAL A 88 -2.17 20.60 59.40
CA VAL A 88 -3.11 19.66 58.79
C VAL A 88 -3.63 20.23 57.46
N CYS A 89 -3.45 19.45 56.40
CA CYS A 89 -3.99 19.74 55.08
C CYS A 89 -5.28 18.94 54.88
N SER A 90 -6.42 19.63 54.70
CA SER A 90 -7.75 19.00 54.52
C SER A 90 -7.80 18.10 53.28
N VAL A 91 -7.08 18.45 52.23
CA VAL A 91 -6.75 17.57 51.11
C VAL A 91 -5.28 17.19 51.26
N SER A 92 -4.99 15.89 51.35
CA SER A 92 -3.62 15.40 51.51
C SER A 92 -2.73 15.85 50.34
N CYS A 93 -1.53 16.34 50.65
CA CYS A 93 -0.51 16.60 49.66
C CYS A 93 -0.16 15.29 48.94
N ARG A 94 -0.26 15.30 47.60
CA ARG A 94 -0.03 14.12 46.76
C ARG A 94 1.45 14.01 46.36
N ASN A 95 1.82 12.86 45.79
CA ASN A 95 3.11 12.64 45.11
C ASN A 95 4.36 13.04 45.95
N GLY A 96 4.35 12.73 47.25
CA GLY A 96 5.47 13.02 48.15
C GLY A 96 5.55 14.47 48.67
N GLY A 97 4.53 15.30 48.42
CA GLY A 97 4.42 16.63 49.01
C GLY A 97 4.24 16.59 50.52
N THR A 98 4.80 17.59 51.21
CA THR A 98 4.71 17.73 52.68
C THR A 98 3.77 18.89 53.03
N CYS A 99 2.85 18.69 53.97
CA CYS A 99 2.03 19.78 54.50
C CYS A 99 2.92 20.67 55.39
N VAL A 100 3.10 21.94 55.03
CA VAL A 100 4.00 22.87 55.73
C VAL A 100 3.26 24.00 56.45
N ALA A 101 1.99 24.23 56.10
CA ALA A 101 1.05 25.10 56.80
C ALA A 101 -0.37 24.60 56.53
N PRO A 102 -1.40 25.02 57.31
CA PRO A 102 -2.78 24.60 57.06
C PRO A 102 -3.18 24.76 55.59
N ASN A 103 -3.62 23.66 54.96
CA ASN A 103 -3.97 23.59 53.54
C ASN A 103 -2.87 24.05 52.54
N THR A 104 -1.61 24.06 52.94
CA THR A 104 -0.47 24.48 52.10
C THR A 104 0.54 23.35 51.97
N CYS A 105 0.71 22.86 50.75
CA CYS A 105 1.65 21.80 50.42
C CYS A 105 2.96 22.34 49.85
N ARG A 106 4.09 21.83 50.36
CA ARG A 106 5.40 21.97 49.74
C ARG A 106 5.66 20.78 48.83
N CYS A 107 5.81 21.03 47.53
CA CYS A 107 5.98 19.99 46.53
C CYS A 107 7.46 19.63 46.29
N PRO A 108 7.77 18.36 45.98
CA PRO A 108 9.07 17.98 45.45
C PRO A 108 9.35 18.68 44.11
N THR A 109 10.62 18.78 43.71
CA THR A 109 11.05 19.45 42.46
C THR A 109 10.44 18.86 41.17
N THR A 110 9.86 17.66 41.27
CA THR A 110 9.20 16.95 40.17
C THR A 110 7.69 17.15 40.11
N HIS A 111 7.09 17.97 40.99
CA HIS A 111 5.63 18.16 41.07
C HIS A 111 5.23 19.60 41.42
N TYR A 112 4.03 20.02 41.01
CA TYR A 112 3.49 21.35 41.29
C TYR A 112 1.95 21.34 41.43
N GLY A 113 1.37 22.49 41.80
CA GLY A 113 -0.05 22.67 42.11
C GLY A 113 -0.32 22.71 43.61
N SER A 114 -1.49 23.21 44.01
CA SER A 114 -1.85 23.49 45.41
C SER A 114 -1.75 22.29 46.35
N TYR A 115 -1.84 21.08 45.80
CA TYR A 115 -1.72 19.80 46.53
C TYR A 115 -0.67 18.87 45.91
N CYS A 116 0.28 19.42 45.12
CA CYS A 116 1.31 18.65 44.41
C CYS A 116 0.76 17.60 43.43
N GLN A 117 -0.43 17.86 42.88
CA GLN A 117 -1.18 16.93 42.05
C GLN A 117 -0.65 16.83 40.61
N ASN A 118 0.14 17.80 40.13
CA ASN A 118 0.66 17.83 38.76
C ASN A 118 2.13 17.40 38.74
N SER A 119 2.50 16.48 37.86
CA SER A 119 3.91 16.08 37.65
C SER A 119 4.60 17.03 36.65
N GLN A 120 5.83 17.40 36.94
CA GLN A 120 6.66 18.28 36.12
C GLN A 120 7.58 17.44 35.22
N CYS A 121 7.52 17.65 33.90
CA CYS A 121 8.54 17.12 33.00
C CYS A 121 9.92 17.70 33.38
N SER A 122 10.99 16.90 33.31
CA SER A 122 12.35 17.33 33.64
C SER A 122 13.35 16.89 32.57
N TRP A 123 14.62 17.23 32.73
CA TRP A 123 15.69 16.77 31.84
C TRP A 123 15.84 15.23 31.81
N GLN A 124 15.39 14.52 32.85
CA GLN A 124 15.38 13.05 32.93
C GLN A 124 14.26 12.44 32.09
N ASN A 125 13.13 13.14 31.93
CA ASN A 125 12.01 12.75 31.07
C ASN A 125 11.61 13.92 30.15
N PRO A 126 12.41 14.21 29.11
CA PRO A 126 12.30 15.45 28.33
C PRO A 126 11.17 15.39 27.30
N CYS A 127 9.94 15.54 27.76
CA CYS A 127 8.71 15.44 26.99
C CYS A 127 8.51 16.64 26.05
N TYR A 128 9.12 16.63 24.86
CA TYR A 128 9.08 17.75 23.91
C TYR A 128 9.29 17.26 22.46
N PRO A 129 8.49 17.70 21.47
CA PRO A 129 7.40 18.68 21.52
C PRO A 129 6.08 18.07 22.05
N GLY A 130 5.77 18.34 23.31
CA GLY A 130 4.66 17.74 24.03
C GLY A 130 4.51 18.30 25.44
N THR A 131 3.55 17.77 26.19
CA THR A 131 3.25 18.18 27.57
C THR A 131 3.07 16.94 28.44
N CYS A 132 3.55 16.96 29.68
CA CYS A 132 3.24 15.90 30.65
C CYS A 132 1.84 16.13 31.24
N VAL A 133 1.08 15.06 31.42
CA VAL A 133 -0.29 15.12 31.97
C VAL A 133 -0.32 14.52 33.39
N THR A 134 0.34 13.38 33.61
CA THR A 134 0.57 12.75 34.94
C THR A 134 1.67 11.66 34.84
N GLY A 135 2.60 11.62 35.81
CA GLY A 135 3.66 10.59 35.86
C GLY A 135 4.66 10.63 34.69
N ASN A 136 4.98 9.46 34.12
CA ASN A 136 5.92 9.31 32.99
C ASN A 136 5.26 9.48 31.60
N ASN A 137 3.94 9.68 31.51
CA ASN A 137 3.22 9.71 30.25
C ASN A 137 3.27 11.08 29.56
N CYS A 138 3.77 11.06 28.32
CA CYS A 138 3.87 12.21 27.43
C CYS A 138 2.64 12.36 26.55
N ARG A 139 2.05 13.55 26.51
CA ARG A 139 1.08 13.95 25.48
C ARG A 139 1.79 14.77 24.41
N CYS A 140 2.07 14.15 23.27
CA CYS A 140 2.81 14.76 22.18
C CYS A 140 1.94 15.69 21.33
N VAL A 141 2.57 16.69 20.72
CA VAL A 141 1.92 17.52 19.70
C VAL A 141 1.57 16.67 18.48
N THR A 142 0.49 17.02 17.78
CA THR A 142 0.02 16.33 16.58
C THR A 142 1.16 16.06 15.59
N GLY A 143 1.33 14.79 15.25
CA GLY A 143 2.40 14.34 14.36
C GLY A 143 3.63 13.77 15.05
N PHE A 144 3.76 13.93 16.36
CA PHE A 144 4.84 13.34 17.16
C PHE A 144 4.30 12.26 18.09
N GLY A 145 5.15 11.31 18.45
CA GLY A 145 4.84 10.16 19.29
C GLY A 145 6.10 9.46 19.79
N GLY A 146 5.90 8.25 20.33
CA GLY A 146 6.97 7.47 20.95
C GLY A 146 7.48 8.07 22.27
N PRO A 147 8.52 7.46 22.87
CA PRO A 147 9.12 7.94 24.11
C PRO A 147 9.58 9.40 23.98
N HIS A 148 9.23 10.22 24.97
CA HIS A 148 9.61 11.63 25.03
C HIS A 148 9.19 12.48 23.81
N CYS A 149 8.22 12.03 23.01
CA CYS A 149 7.78 12.66 21.76
C CYS A 149 8.89 12.77 20.69
N ALA A 150 9.87 11.86 20.70
CA ALA A 150 11.02 11.90 19.80
C ALA A 150 10.80 11.17 18.46
N THR A 151 9.58 10.72 18.14
CA THR A 151 9.29 10.02 16.87
C THR A 151 8.23 10.78 16.08
N MET A 152 8.46 10.99 14.79
CA MET A 152 7.46 11.55 13.87
C MET A 152 6.55 10.45 13.33
N ILE A 153 5.24 10.55 13.54
CA ILE A 153 4.30 9.44 13.32
C ILE A 153 3.19 9.71 12.30
N THR A 154 2.94 10.95 11.86
CA THR A 154 1.88 11.24 10.87
C THR A 154 2.44 11.64 9.50
N ASN A 155 1.62 11.51 8.45
CA ASN A 155 2.00 11.90 7.09
C ASN A 155 2.23 13.42 6.93
N VAL A 156 1.67 14.22 7.83
CA VAL A 156 1.91 15.68 7.89
C VAL A 156 3.37 15.98 8.25
N GLN A 157 4.04 15.06 8.94
CA GLN A 157 5.46 15.17 9.27
C GLN A 157 6.37 14.55 8.20
N THR A 158 5.86 14.17 7.03
CA THR A 158 6.70 13.63 5.94
C THR A 158 7.37 14.79 5.19
N PRO A 159 8.68 14.73 4.89
CA PRO A 159 9.35 15.75 4.08
C PRO A 159 8.75 15.83 2.67
N GLY A 160 8.69 17.03 2.10
CA GLY A 160 8.15 17.27 0.76
C GLY A 160 9.26 17.39 -0.28
N PHE A 161 9.08 16.76 -1.44
CA PHE A 161 9.91 17.03 -2.63
C PHE A 161 9.46 18.34 -3.28
N THR A 162 10.35 19.32 -3.41
CA THR A 162 10.06 20.58 -4.11
C THR A 162 10.33 20.44 -5.61
N SER A 163 11.41 19.75 -5.98
CA SER A 163 11.74 19.35 -7.35
C SER A 163 12.47 18.01 -7.35
N CYS A 164 12.34 17.23 -8.44
CA CYS A 164 13.22 16.11 -8.70
C CYS A 164 13.32 15.82 -10.19
N GLU A 165 14.54 15.46 -10.59
CA GLU A 165 14.96 15.25 -11.96
C GLU A 165 16.00 14.12 -12.00
N ALA A 166 15.88 13.25 -13.01
CA ALA A 166 16.91 12.28 -13.34
C ALA A 166 17.25 12.44 -14.82
N THR A 167 18.54 12.45 -15.14
CA THR A 167 19.07 12.59 -16.49
C THR A 167 19.91 11.35 -16.81
N LEU A 168 19.58 10.69 -17.91
CA LEU A 168 20.35 9.59 -18.47
C LEU A 168 21.17 10.14 -19.64
N SER A 169 22.45 9.78 -19.73
CA SER A 169 23.38 10.24 -20.75
C SER A 169 24.32 9.16 -21.28
N ASP A 170 24.86 9.38 -22.48
CA ASP A 170 25.97 8.67 -23.10
C ASP A 170 27.28 9.43 -22.82
N ARG A 171 27.88 9.15 -21.67
CA ARG A 171 29.09 9.83 -21.23
C ARG A 171 30.32 9.28 -21.96
N ILE A 172 31.05 10.14 -22.64
CA ILE A 172 32.36 9.87 -23.25
C ILE A 172 33.34 10.93 -22.73
N ASP A 173 34.51 10.51 -22.23
CA ASP A 173 35.55 11.41 -21.72
C ASP A 173 35.06 12.49 -20.72
N SER A 174 34.09 12.11 -19.87
CA SER A 174 33.42 12.99 -18.88
C SER A 174 32.52 14.08 -19.46
N GLN A 175 32.21 14.05 -20.75
CA GLN A 175 31.18 14.88 -21.37
C GLN A 175 29.93 14.04 -21.66
N ASP A 176 28.76 14.64 -21.40
CA ASP A 176 27.45 14.08 -21.69
C ASP A 176 26.98 14.66 -23.05
N HIS A 177 26.68 13.83 -24.05
CA HIS A 177 26.36 14.29 -25.42
C HIS A 177 24.85 14.32 -25.69
N LEU A 178 24.18 13.19 -25.47
CA LEU A 178 22.75 13.01 -25.57
C LEU A 178 22.19 12.83 -24.17
N GLU A 179 21.09 13.53 -23.90
CA GLU A 179 20.47 13.52 -22.57
C GLU A 179 18.97 13.21 -22.69
N ALA A 180 18.52 12.28 -21.86
CA ALA A 180 17.10 12.03 -21.62
C ALA A 180 16.76 12.37 -20.17
N THR A 181 15.85 13.33 -19.97
CA THR A 181 15.57 13.90 -18.66
C THR A 181 14.13 13.64 -18.22
N GLY A 182 13.98 12.94 -17.10
CA GLY A 182 12.71 12.70 -16.41
C GLY A 182 12.53 13.64 -15.24
N ARG A 183 11.36 14.29 -15.15
CA ARG A 183 11.03 15.22 -14.06
C ARG A 183 9.77 14.76 -13.33
N CYS A 184 9.84 14.69 -12.01
CA CYS A 184 8.75 14.20 -11.17
C CYS A 184 7.40 14.92 -11.32
N ARG A 185 7.39 16.16 -11.82
CA ARG A 185 6.16 16.94 -12.05
C ARG A 185 5.51 16.68 -13.42
N ILE A 186 6.28 16.21 -14.40
CA ILE A 186 5.86 16.15 -15.81
C ILE A 186 5.71 14.70 -16.25
N ALA A 187 6.70 13.86 -15.95
CA ALA A 187 6.72 12.46 -16.38
C ALA A 187 7.47 11.61 -15.35
N THR A 188 6.81 10.57 -14.85
CA THR A 188 7.44 9.55 -13.98
C THR A 188 8.17 8.47 -14.77
N THR A 189 7.87 8.39 -16.06
CA THR A 189 8.38 7.38 -16.99
C THR A 189 8.93 8.08 -18.22
N VAL A 190 10.17 7.78 -18.58
CA VAL A 190 10.85 8.31 -19.76
C VAL A 190 11.22 7.15 -20.66
N PHE A 191 10.84 7.22 -21.92
CA PHE A 191 11.25 6.23 -22.93
C PHE A 191 12.48 6.74 -23.66
N VAL A 192 13.45 5.87 -23.89
CA VAL A 192 14.71 6.23 -24.55
C VAL A 192 15.04 5.25 -25.67
N LYS A 193 15.40 5.78 -26.83
CA LYS A 193 15.88 5.01 -27.99
C LYS A 193 17.25 4.40 -27.76
N GLN A 194 17.69 3.57 -28.72
CA GLN A 194 19.02 2.97 -28.70
C GLN A 194 20.10 4.05 -28.78
N GLN A 195 20.94 4.12 -27.74
CA GLN A 195 22.16 4.92 -27.63
C GLN A 195 23.08 4.20 -26.63
N ASP A 196 24.33 4.67 -26.50
CA ASP A 196 25.32 4.15 -25.54
C ASP A 196 25.11 4.69 -24.12
N TRP A 197 23.87 4.60 -23.63
CA TRP A 197 23.50 5.05 -22.29
C TRP A 197 24.34 4.33 -21.24
N ASN A 198 25.18 5.08 -20.54
CA ASN A 198 26.16 4.53 -19.59
C ASN A 198 26.30 5.38 -18.32
N HIS A 199 25.52 6.46 -18.19
CA HIS A 199 25.64 7.39 -17.10
C HIS A 199 24.27 7.95 -16.68
N VAL A 200 24.04 8.04 -15.36
CA VAL A 200 22.82 8.63 -14.80
C VAL A 200 23.16 9.66 -13.73
N LYS A 201 22.53 10.82 -13.84
CA LYS A 201 22.63 11.93 -12.89
C LYS A 201 21.26 12.20 -12.27
N VAL A 202 21.17 12.20 -10.95
CA VAL A 202 19.91 12.38 -10.22
C VAL A 202 20.03 13.60 -9.32
N LYS A 203 19.10 14.54 -9.48
CA LYS A 203 19.00 15.76 -8.68
C LYS A 203 17.62 15.86 -8.04
N TRP A 204 17.56 16.14 -6.75
CA TRP A 204 16.31 16.44 -6.08
C TRP A 204 16.49 17.49 -5.00
N ALA A 205 15.44 18.29 -4.83
CA ALA A 205 15.34 19.26 -3.77
C ALA A 205 14.17 18.88 -2.86
N SER A 206 14.38 19.00 -1.56
CA SER A 206 13.38 18.62 -0.56
C SER A 206 13.37 19.57 0.63
N ALA A 207 12.22 19.73 1.27
CA ALA A 207 12.07 20.61 2.41
C ALA A 207 11.17 19.98 3.46
N TYR A 208 11.44 20.30 4.72
CA TYR A 208 10.59 19.95 5.84
C TYR A 208 10.28 21.20 6.65
N ARG A 209 9.00 21.43 6.94
CA ARG A 209 8.54 22.60 7.71
C ARG A 209 7.66 22.14 8.87
N PHE A 210 8.05 22.53 10.07
CA PHE A 210 7.27 22.34 11.28
C PHE A 210 6.75 23.70 11.75
N SER A 211 5.45 23.95 11.60
CA SER A 211 4.86 25.29 11.68
C SER A 211 4.38 25.73 13.07
N SER A 212 4.30 24.83 14.05
CA SER A 212 3.78 25.17 15.39
C SER A 212 4.49 24.43 16.53
N PRO A 213 5.74 24.81 16.86
CA PRO A 213 6.39 24.28 18.06
C PRO A 213 5.67 24.79 19.34
N PRO A 214 5.45 23.92 20.33
CA PRO A 214 4.96 24.36 21.64
C PRO A 214 6.04 25.18 22.37
N PRO A 215 5.66 26.04 23.33
CA PRO A 215 6.63 26.82 24.12
C PRO A 215 7.70 25.94 24.75
N GLU A 216 8.97 26.34 24.65
CA GLU A 216 10.11 25.55 25.13
C GLU A 216 10.15 25.52 26.67
N PRO A 217 10.08 24.32 27.29
CA PRO A 217 10.25 24.18 28.74
C PRO A 217 11.69 24.48 29.16
N SER A 218 11.88 24.86 30.43
CA SER A 218 13.20 25.31 30.91
C SER A 218 14.34 24.27 30.85
N TYR A 219 14.03 22.98 30.67
CA TYR A 219 15.00 21.88 30.50
C TYR A 219 15.32 21.59 29.02
N ILE A 220 14.66 22.28 28.07
CA ILE A 220 14.97 22.28 26.64
C ILE A 220 15.67 23.59 26.33
N ARG A 221 16.84 23.52 25.71
CA ARG A 221 17.59 24.70 25.25
C ARG A 221 17.19 25.12 23.84
N SER A 222 16.97 24.15 22.97
CA SER A 222 16.63 24.35 21.57
C SER A 222 16.10 23.06 20.95
N MET A 223 15.36 23.20 19.85
CA MET A 223 14.97 22.09 18.98
C MET A 223 15.20 22.47 17.52
N VAL A 224 15.96 21.65 16.81
CA VAL A 224 16.28 21.83 15.40
C VAL A 224 15.77 20.63 14.63
N LEU A 225 14.81 20.86 13.74
CA LEU A 225 14.25 19.86 12.84
C LEU A 225 14.47 20.29 11.40
N GLY A 226 14.71 19.32 10.53
CA GLY A 226 15.00 19.55 9.12
C GLY A 226 15.13 18.25 8.33
N VAL A 227 15.55 18.37 7.07
CA VAL A 227 16.02 17.22 6.29
C VAL A 227 17.39 16.78 6.82
N VAL A 228 17.57 15.49 7.04
CA VAL A 228 18.79 14.94 7.66
C VAL A 228 19.52 13.94 6.77
N SER A 229 18.87 13.46 5.71
CA SER A 229 19.49 12.56 4.74
C SER A 229 18.65 12.51 3.46
N GLY A 230 19.33 12.46 2.32
CA GLY A 230 18.78 12.05 1.04
C GLY A 230 19.54 10.84 0.50
N ASN A 231 18.87 9.97 -0.22
CA ASN A 231 19.51 8.86 -0.93
C ASN A 231 18.74 8.51 -2.20
N VAL A 232 19.42 7.85 -3.13
CA VAL A 232 18.80 7.26 -4.31
C VAL A 232 19.13 5.78 -4.39
N TRP A 233 18.16 4.99 -4.83
CA TRP A 233 18.33 3.59 -5.13
C TRP A 233 18.11 3.37 -6.63
N LEU A 234 19.20 3.09 -7.34
CA LEU A 234 19.22 2.79 -8.77
C LEU A 234 19.12 1.28 -8.97
N ARG A 235 18.21 0.84 -9.84
CA ARG A 235 18.05 -0.58 -10.16
C ARG A 235 17.84 -0.75 -11.66
N LEU A 236 18.80 -1.36 -12.35
CA LEU A 236 18.61 -1.79 -13.72
C LEU A 236 18.06 -3.22 -13.71
N LYS A 237 16.93 -3.43 -14.38
CA LYS A 237 16.30 -4.74 -14.53
C LYS A 237 16.09 -5.04 -16.01
N ARG A 238 16.18 -6.32 -16.35
CA ARG A 238 15.79 -6.81 -17.67
C ARG A 238 14.28 -6.79 -17.85
N ARG A 239 13.82 -7.03 -19.08
CA ARG A 239 12.39 -7.12 -19.44
C ARG A 239 11.60 -8.11 -18.56
N ASP A 240 12.19 -9.26 -18.25
CA ASP A 240 11.63 -10.32 -17.40
C ASP A 240 11.75 -10.04 -15.88
N ALA A 241 12.13 -8.81 -15.52
CA ALA A 241 12.40 -8.35 -14.17
C ALA A 241 13.62 -8.97 -13.48
N THR A 242 14.48 -9.72 -14.20
CA THR A 242 15.77 -10.15 -13.65
C THR A 242 16.65 -8.93 -13.35
N PRO A 243 17.27 -8.85 -12.16
CA PRO A 243 18.12 -7.72 -11.79
C PRO A 243 19.45 -7.78 -12.54
N VAL A 244 19.88 -6.65 -13.11
CA VAL A 244 21.22 -6.50 -13.73
C VAL A 244 22.18 -5.89 -12.73
N PHE A 245 21.83 -4.74 -12.16
CA PHE A 245 22.56 -4.15 -11.04
C PHE A 245 21.63 -3.39 -10.12
N SER A 246 22.08 -3.19 -8.88
CA SER A 246 21.40 -2.43 -7.85
C SER A 246 22.44 -1.59 -7.11
N ARG A 247 22.24 -0.27 -7.06
CA ARG A 247 23.16 0.65 -6.39
C ARG A 247 22.41 1.60 -5.49
N TYR A 248 22.80 1.62 -4.22
CA TYR A 248 22.30 2.56 -3.22
C TYR A 248 23.34 3.67 -3.03
N ILE A 249 22.95 4.92 -3.23
CA ILE A 249 23.85 6.08 -3.19
C ILE A 249 23.27 7.11 -2.23
N VAL A 250 24.06 7.45 -1.20
CA VAL A 250 23.72 8.48 -0.23
C VAL A 250 24.15 9.84 -0.77
N CYS A 251 23.29 10.84 -0.62
CA CYS A 251 23.60 12.22 -0.95
C CYS A 251 24.49 12.83 0.14
N ASN A 252 25.68 13.30 -0.24
CA ASN A 252 26.65 13.91 0.67
C ASN A 252 26.63 15.43 0.53
N ASN A 253 25.52 16.08 0.89
CA ASN A 253 25.35 17.53 0.84
C ASN A 253 25.58 18.24 2.20
N GLY A 254 26.03 17.49 3.22
CA GLY A 254 26.27 18.01 4.57
C GLY A 254 25.07 17.94 5.52
N ASP A 255 23.91 17.50 5.01
CA ASP A 255 22.74 17.25 5.84
C ASP A 255 22.99 16.04 6.74
N SER A 256 22.69 16.19 8.03
CA SER A 256 22.82 15.10 8.99
C SER A 256 21.87 15.31 10.15
N ARG A 257 21.76 14.29 11.02
CA ARG A 257 21.01 14.43 12.27
C ARG A 257 21.57 15.49 13.21
N ASP A 258 22.86 15.84 13.07
CA ASP A 258 23.55 16.87 13.85
C ASP A 258 23.51 18.25 13.19
N ASN A 259 23.33 18.28 11.87
CA ASN A 259 23.13 19.48 11.06
C ASN A 259 21.90 19.33 10.15
N PRO A 260 20.66 19.40 10.71
CA PRO A 260 19.44 19.24 9.92
C PRO A 260 19.17 20.48 9.07
N ASN A 261 18.87 20.29 7.79
CA ASN A 261 18.57 21.38 6.88
C ASN A 261 17.14 21.90 7.07
N GLN A 262 17.01 23.13 7.54
CA GLN A 262 15.73 23.77 7.87
C GLN A 262 15.10 24.52 6.68
N GLY A 263 15.81 24.60 5.56
CA GLY A 263 15.39 25.27 4.33
C GLY A 263 15.02 24.28 3.23
N VAL A 264 15.68 24.43 2.09
CA VAL A 264 15.64 23.46 0.98
C VAL A 264 16.96 22.70 0.98
N SER A 265 16.85 21.37 1.06
CA SER A 265 17.93 20.42 0.93
C SER A 265 18.05 20.03 -0.54
N ASP A 266 19.14 20.47 -1.17
CA ASP A 266 19.49 20.14 -2.54
C ASP A 266 20.48 18.96 -2.57
N CYS A 267 20.15 17.96 -3.37
CA CYS A 267 20.92 16.75 -3.55
C CYS A 267 21.22 16.50 -5.02
N SER A 268 22.47 16.14 -5.32
CA SER A 268 22.92 15.75 -6.65
C SER A 268 23.87 14.57 -6.52
N VAL A 269 23.55 13.48 -7.20
CA VAL A 269 24.36 12.26 -7.23
C VAL A 269 24.45 11.77 -8.67
N GLU A 270 25.52 11.07 -8.99
CA GLU A 270 25.74 10.52 -10.31
C GLU A 270 26.34 9.12 -10.26
N HIS A 271 26.11 8.33 -11.31
CA HIS A 271 26.58 6.96 -11.41
C HIS A 271 26.78 6.55 -12.87
N SER A 272 27.98 6.11 -13.21
CA SER A 272 28.27 5.44 -14.47
C SER A 272 28.16 3.92 -14.32
N PHE A 273 27.65 3.25 -15.35
CA PHE A 273 27.53 1.79 -15.42
C PHE A 273 28.03 1.29 -16.78
N THR A 274 28.63 0.09 -16.79
CA THR A 274 29.23 -0.54 -17.97
C THR A 274 28.36 -1.63 -18.59
N HIS A 275 27.17 -1.86 -18.03
CA HIS A 275 26.29 -2.94 -18.47
C HIS A 275 25.55 -2.57 -19.75
N ALA A 276 25.57 -3.46 -20.73
CA ALA A 276 24.80 -3.29 -21.96
C ALA A 276 23.29 -3.33 -21.66
N VAL A 277 22.63 -2.20 -21.94
CA VAL A 277 21.18 -2.01 -21.92
C VAL A 277 20.55 -2.58 -23.20
N ARG A 278 19.37 -3.16 -23.08
CA ARG A 278 18.64 -3.83 -24.17
C ARG A 278 17.22 -3.32 -24.28
N HIS A 279 16.58 -3.52 -25.44
CA HIS A 279 15.15 -3.25 -25.60
C HIS A 279 14.31 -4.01 -24.56
N GLY A 280 13.43 -3.28 -23.88
CA GLY A 280 12.57 -3.77 -22.80
C GLY A 280 13.20 -3.74 -21.41
N ASP A 281 14.49 -3.40 -21.27
CA ASP A 281 15.10 -3.17 -19.97
C ASP A 281 14.52 -1.90 -19.33
N ARG A 282 14.62 -1.79 -18.00
CA ARG A 282 14.18 -0.60 -17.27
C ARG A 282 15.17 -0.22 -16.18
N LEU A 283 15.51 1.05 -16.10
CA LEU A 283 16.29 1.64 -15.01
C LEU A 283 15.34 2.37 -14.07
N GLU A 284 15.14 1.80 -12.88
CA GLU A 284 14.35 2.40 -11.80
C GLU A 284 15.23 3.31 -10.95
N VAL A 285 14.74 4.52 -10.68
CA VAL A 285 15.38 5.55 -9.88
C VAL A 285 14.47 5.92 -8.72
N ASP A 286 14.72 5.34 -7.56
CA ASP A 286 13.96 5.59 -6.33
C ASP A 286 14.71 6.61 -5.46
N MET A 287 14.28 7.87 -5.48
CA MET A 287 14.82 8.93 -4.62
C MET A 287 14.08 8.91 -3.28
N SER A 288 14.81 9.03 -2.18
CA SER A 288 14.21 9.19 -0.86
C SER A 288 14.86 10.30 -0.05
N THR A 289 14.04 10.99 0.73
CA THR A 289 14.46 12.02 1.68
C THR A 289 13.92 11.65 3.05
N VAL A 290 14.75 11.79 4.07
CA VAL A 290 14.43 11.54 5.48
C VAL A 290 14.55 12.84 6.26
N ASN A 291 13.54 13.18 7.05
CA ASN A 291 13.65 14.29 8.01
C ASN A 291 14.07 13.78 9.39
N GLY A 292 14.35 14.70 10.29
CA GLY A 292 14.78 14.39 11.65
C GLY A 292 15.38 15.61 12.33
N GLY A 293 16.34 15.37 13.20
CA GLY A 293 17.11 16.40 13.87
C GLY A 293 17.31 16.09 15.34
N TYR A 294 17.44 17.12 16.17
CA TYR A 294 17.71 16.96 17.58
C TYR A 294 17.04 18.03 18.44
N LYS A 295 16.87 17.70 19.72
CA LYS A 295 16.59 18.66 20.80
C LYS A 295 17.72 18.64 21.80
N GLU A 296 18.11 19.81 22.28
CA GLU A 296 19.12 19.96 23.32
C GLU A 296 18.46 19.97 24.70
N VAL A 297 18.80 18.97 25.51
CA VAL A 297 18.27 18.81 26.87
C VAL A 297 19.32 19.27 27.87
N VAL A 298 18.92 20.17 28.77
CA VAL A 298 19.79 20.77 29.79
C VAL A 298 19.56 20.07 31.13
N ASN A 299 20.58 19.36 31.61
CA ASN A 299 20.64 18.88 32.98
C ASN A 299 21.04 20.04 33.90
N LYS A 300 20.11 20.43 34.78
CA LYS A 300 20.26 21.52 35.75
C LYS A 300 20.70 21.05 37.14
N ASP A 301 20.85 19.75 37.34
CA ASP A 301 21.22 19.17 38.64
C ASP A 301 22.75 19.20 38.85
N VAL A 302 23.51 19.59 37.83
CA VAL A 302 24.97 19.73 37.84
C VAL A 302 25.37 21.16 37.52
N THR A 303 26.36 21.67 38.26
CA THR A 303 26.93 23.00 38.04
C THR A 303 28.39 22.82 37.56
N PRO A 304 28.75 23.23 36.34
CA PRO A 304 27.91 23.89 35.33
C PRO A 304 26.89 22.94 34.66
N ASN A 305 25.76 23.51 34.20
CA ASN A 305 24.69 22.76 33.54
C ASN A 305 25.24 21.96 32.34
N ARG A 306 24.90 20.67 32.27
CA ARG A 306 25.34 19.77 31.19
C ARG A 306 24.27 19.68 30.10
N VAL A 307 24.66 19.74 28.84
CA VAL A 307 23.75 19.73 27.69
C VAL A 307 23.93 18.44 26.91
N THR A 308 22.83 17.79 26.53
CA THR A 308 22.85 16.54 25.76
C THR A 308 21.89 16.63 24.59
N LYS A 309 22.35 16.27 23.38
CA LYS A 309 21.48 16.15 22.20
C LYS A 309 20.66 14.85 22.29
N ARG A 310 19.36 14.96 22.05
CA ARG A 310 18.45 13.82 21.85
C ARG A 310 17.87 13.90 20.45
N TYR A 311 18.07 12.85 19.66
CA TYR A 311 17.69 12.84 18.26
C TYR A 311 16.23 12.42 18.05
N PHE A 312 15.65 12.94 16.97
CA PHE A 312 14.34 12.52 16.50
C PHE A 312 14.45 11.38 15.49
N THR A 313 13.58 10.40 15.63
CA THR A 313 13.31 9.41 14.58
C THR A 313 12.30 10.01 13.60
N GLY A 314 12.76 10.39 12.42
CA GLY A 314 11.90 11.00 11.40
C GLY A 314 11.23 10.01 10.46
N ARG A 315 10.58 10.55 9.43
CA ARG A 315 9.88 9.83 8.38
C ARG A 315 10.58 10.03 7.04
N SER A 316 10.44 9.04 6.16
CA SER A 316 10.94 9.08 4.79
C SER A 316 9.84 9.37 3.79
N ALA A 317 10.16 10.17 2.77
CA ALA A 317 9.38 10.32 1.56
C ALA A 317 10.15 9.69 0.39
N THR A 318 9.45 9.01 -0.52
CA THR A 318 10.08 8.40 -1.70
C THR A 318 9.38 8.85 -2.99
N ARG A 319 10.15 9.16 -4.03
CA ARG A 319 9.68 9.40 -5.40
C ARG A 319 10.38 8.46 -6.36
N LYS A 320 9.64 7.97 -7.36
CA LYS A 320 10.13 7.00 -8.34
C LYS A 320 10.11 7.62 -9.74
N LEU A 321 11.22 7.48 -10.45
CA LEU A 321 11.36 7.75 -11.88
C LEU A 321 11.82 6.45 -12.56
N THR A 322 11.37 6.19 -13.78
CA THR A 322 11.80 5.00 -14.53
C THR A 322 12.18 5.37 -15.96
N PHE A 323 13.36 4.96 -16.39
CA PHE A 323 13.73 4.95 -17.80
C PHE A 323 13.41 3.59 -18.39
N PHE A 324 12.65 3.56 -19.48
CA PHE A 324 12.40 2.35 -20.27
C PHE A 324 13.20 2.44 -21.56
N PHE A 325 13.98 1.40 -21.82
CA PHE A 325 14.79 1.30 -23.03
C PHE A 325 13.94 0.68 -24.13
N ASP A 326 13.56 1.49 -25.11
CA ASP A 326 12.78 1.03 -26.24
C ASP A 326 13.52 1.33 -27.54
N TYR A 327 14.09 0.27 -28.12
CA TYR A 327 14.91 0.39 -29.34
C TYR A 327 14.14 -0.04 -30.59
N GLN A 328 12.85 -0.38 -30.46
CA GLN A 328 12.07 -0.79 -31.61
C GLN A 328 11.43 0.43 -32.24
N GLU A 329 11.53 0.52 -33.55
CA GLU A 329 10.75 1.49 -34.31
C GLU A 329 9.26 1.14 -34.29
N PRO A 330 8.38 2.16 -34.41
CA PRO A 330 6.96 1.93 -34.69
C PRO A 330 6.75 0.92 -35.82
N LYS A 331 5.85 -0.04 -35.59
CA LYS A 331 5.48 -1.03 -36.60
C LYS A 331 4.08 -0.79 -37.11
N HIS A 332 3.93 -0.90 -38.43
CA HIS A 332 2.62 -0.95 -39.03
C HIS A 332 2.08 -2.39 -38.97
N LEU A 333 0.93 -2.59 -38.32
CA LEU A 333 0.35 -3.90 -38.05
C LEU A 333 0.16 -4.77 -39.30
N CYS A 334 -0.09 -4.15 -40.46
CA CYS A 334 -0.33 -4.86 -41.71
C CYS A 334 0.93 -5.16 -42.51
N ARG A 335 1.88 -4.22 -42.54
CA ARG A 335 3.09 -4.32 -43.37
C ARG A 335 4.19 -5.09 -42.64
N ASP A 336 4.39 -4.74 -41.37
CA ASP A 336 5.55 -5.20 -40.60
C ASP A 336 5.21 -6.44 -39.75
N ILE A 337 3.92 -6.64 -39.42
CA ILE A 337 3.45 -7.76 -38.59
C ILE A 337 2.52 -8.72 -39.36
N GLY A 338 1.98 -8.32 -40.52
CA GLY A 338 1.17 -9.20 -41.38
C GLY A 338 -0.19 -9.58 -40.79
N LEU A 339 -0.76 -8.75 -39.91
CA LEU A 339 -1.97 -9.09 -39.14
C LEU A 339 -3.27 -8.47 -39.68
N CYS A 340 -3.25 -7.95 -40.91
CA CYS A 340 -4.42 -7.34 -41.55
C CYS A 340 -4.92 -8.19 -42.71
N SER A 341 -6.23 -8.10 -42.98
CA SER A 341 -6.86 -8.77 -44.12
C SER A 341 -6.47 -8.18 -45.47
N GLU A 342 -5.96 -6.95 -45.50
CA GLU A 342 -5.52 -6.26 -46.72
C GLU A 342 -4.08 -5.76 -46.57
N THR A 343 -3.26 -5.97 -47.61
CA THR A 343 -1.80 -5.76 -47.58
C THR A 343 -1.36 -4.30 -47.80
N ASN A 344 -2.28 -3.37 -48.11
CA ASN A 344 -1.97 -2.03 -48.63
C ASN A 344 -2.45 -0.85 -47.75
N SER A 345 -2.63 -1.07 -46.45
CA SER A 345 -3.25 -0.10 -45.52
C SER A 345 -2.27 0.79 -44.74
N THR A 346 -0.96 0.76 -45.05
CA THR A 346 0.08 1.58 -44.37
C THR A 346 -0.11 3.07 -44.55
N LEU A 347 -0.41 3.44 -45.79
CA LEU A 347 -0.59 4.80 -46.25
C LEU A 347 -1.53 4.71 -47.45
N MET A 348 -2.75 5.17 -47.27
CA MET A 348 -3.73 5.24 -48.33
C MET A 348 -3.62 6.59 -49.02
N LEU A 349 -3.40 6.55 -50.34
CA LEU A 349 -3.46 7.71 -51.21
C LEU A 349 -4.63 7.56 -52.16
N THR A 350 -5.52 8.54 -52.18
CA THR A 350 -6.59 8.64 -53.19
C THR A 350 -6.36 9.90 -54.01
N VAL A 351 -6.42 9.77 -55.33
CA VAL A 351 -6.34 10.92 -56.25
C VAL A 351 -7.58 10.95 -57.12
N ALA A 352 -8.30 12.05 -57.03
CA ALA A 352 -9.61 12.20 -57.64
C ALA A 352 -9.80 13.59 -58.21
N LYS A 353 -10.66 13.72 -59.24
CA LYS A 353 -11.13 15.02 -59.72
C LYS A 353 -12.42 15.41 -58.99
N MET A 354 -12.36 16.38 -58.08
CA MET A 354 -13.52 16.96 -57.39
C MET A 354 -13.82 18.36 -57.95
N ASN A 355 -15.05 18.61 -58.41
CA ASN A 355 -15.48 19.90 -58.96
C ASN A 355 -14.54 20.48 -60.03
N GLY A 356 -13.89 19.62 -60.82
CA GLY A 356 -12.96 20.04 -61.87
C GLY A 356 -11.50 20.17 -61.44
N GLN A 357 -11.17 20.14 -60.14
CA GLN A 357 -9.81 20.20 -59.61
C GLN A 357 -9.32 18.82 -59.16
N VAL A 358 -8.04 18.52 -59.39
CA VAL A 358 -7.43 17.27 -58.91
C VAL A 358 -6.99 17.44 -57.46
N GLN A 359 -7.41 16.50 -56.62
CA GLN A 359 -7.17 16.51 -55.19
C GLN A 359 -6.55 15.18 -54.76
N LEU A 360 -5.46 15.29 -54.01
CA LEU A 360 -4.80 14.20 -53.30
C LEU A 360 -5.35 14.17 -51.87
N GLU A 361 -5.82 13.00 -51.45
CA GLU A 361 -6.26 12.72 -50.09
C GLU A 361 -5.37 11.64 -49.46
N ILE A 362 -4.83 11.93 -48.28
CA ILE A 362 -3.86 11.09 -47.58
C ILE A 362 -4.47 10.64 -46.26
N GLN A 363 -4.40 9.34 -46.00
CA GLN A 363 -4.85 8.74 -44.74
C GLN A 363 -3.90 7.63 -44.28
N TRP A 364 -3.77 7.44 -42.97
CA TRP A 364 -2.98 6.37 -42.35
C TRP A 364 -3.64 5.91 -41.05
N ALA A 365 -3.35 4.66 -40.65
CA ALA A 365 -3.81 4.05 -39.41
C ALA A 365 -2.90 2.86 -39.04
N ASN A 366 -3.19 2.15 -37.96
CA ASN A 366 -2.58 0.85 -37.61
C ASN A 366 -1.08 0.86 -37.28
N TRP A 367 -0.57 2.01 -36.85
CA TRP A 367 0.77 2.09 -36.30
C TRP A 367 0.71 1.76 -34.82
N VAL A 368 1.59 0.87 -34.39
CA VAL A 368 1.75 0.50 -33.00
C VAL A 368 3.21 0.56 -32.62
N ASP A 369 3.45 1.00 -31.40
CA ASP A 369 4.67 0.66 -30.68
C ASP A 369 4.25 0.05 -29.33
N ALA A 370 4.79 -1.12 -29.00
CA ALA A 370 4.30 -1.92 -27.88
C ALA A 370 4.83 -1.47 -26.52
N LEU A 371 5.91 -0.67 -26.46
CA LEU A 371 6.51 -0.25 -25.21
C LEU A 371 6.30 1.24 -24.95
N SER A 372 6.74 2.09 -25.86
CA SER A 372 6.68 3.55 -25.72
C SER A 372 5.44 4.15 -26.36
N GLY A 373 4.81 3.45 -27.31
CA GLY A 373 3.64 3.91 -28.03
C GLY A 373 3.95 5.07 -28.98
N ILE A 374 2.99 5.45 -29.81
CA ILE A 374 3.21 6.50 -30.81
C ILE A 374 3.20 7.89 -30.16
N ALA A 375 4.13 8.75 -30.58
CA ALA A 375 4.22 10.14 -30.14
C ALA A 375 3.63 11.11 -31.15
N ASN A 376 4.01 10.99 -32.42
CA ASN A 376 3.55 11.89 -33.48
C ASN A 376 3.79 11.34 -34.88
N TYR A 377 3.14 11.97 -35.86
CA TYR A 377 3.24 11.68 -37.28
C TYR A 377 3.67 12.95 -38.01
N ASN A 378 4.80 12.90 -38.72
CA ASN A 378 5.25 13.98 -39.58
C ASN A 378 5.04 13.56 -41.04
N TYR A 379 4.38 14.40 -41.83
CA TYR A 379 4.14 14.11 -43.24
C TYR A 379 4.77 15.19 -44.11
N THR A 380 5.21 14.81 -45.30
CA THR A 380 5.72 15.74 -46.32
C THR A 380 5.30 15.27 -47.70
N ILE A 381 4.77 16.18 -48.51
CA ILE A 381 4.33 15.95 -49.88
C ILE A 381 5.33 16.65 -50.81
N TYR A 382 5.93 15.89 -51.71
CA TYR A 382 6.88 16.35 -52.72
C TYR A 382 6.25 16.33 -54.10
N ARG A 383 6.61 17.33 -54.92
CA ARG A 383 6.40 17.26 -56.37
C ARG A 383 7.63 16.63 -57.00
N GLY A 384 7.48 15.47 -57.63
CA GLY A 384 8.57 14.61 -58.09
C GLY A 384 8.93 13.50 -57.11
N ASN A 385 10.14 12.95 -57.24
CA ASN A 385 10.71 11.95 -56.33
C ASN A 385 11.13 12.60 -54.99
N THR A 386 11.56 11.78 -54.02
CA THR A 386 12.03 12.27 -52.70
C THR A 386 13.47 12.80 -52.69
N GLN A 387 14.25 12.56 -53.76
CA GLN A 387 15.67 12.95 -53.85
C GLN A 387 15.86 14.35 -54.49
N ASP A 388 15.06 14.68 -55.50
CA ASP A 388 15.18 15.90 -56.31
C ASP A 388 13.92 16.78 -56.27
N GLY A 389 12.82 16.25 -55.72
CA GLY A 389 11.54 16.96 -55.65
C GLY A 389 11.51 18.09 -54.62
N SER A 390 10.72 19.12 -54.89
CA SER A 390 10.48 20.20 -53.93
C SER A 390 9.34 19.83 -52.97
N ALA A 391 9.57 20.06 -51.67
CA ALA A 391 8.53 19.90 -50.65
C ALA A 391 7.46 20.98 -50.84
N VAL A 392 6.23 20.55 -51.11
CA VAL A 392 5.08 21.44 -51.35
C VAL A 392 4.30 21.67 -50.06
N VAL A 393 4.12 20.62 -49.26
CA VAL A 393 3.40 20.66 -47.99
C VAL A 393 4.14 19.82 -46.97
N SER A 394 4.26 20.33 -45.76
CA SER A 394 4.71 19.54 -44.61
C SER A 394 3.88 19.88 -43.39
N GLY A 395 3.73 18.93 -42.49
CA GLY A 395 3.02 19.14 -41.24
C GLY A 395 3.32 18.06 -40.22
N GLN A 396 3.06 18.39 -38.96
CA GLN A 396 3.11 17.46 -37.85
C GLN A 396 1.69 17.26 -37.32
N TRP A 397 1.33 16.00 -37.12
CA TRP A 397 0.07 15.58 -36.56
C TRP A 397 0.32 14.80 -35.27
N LYS A 398 -0.28 15.27 -34.17
CA LYS A 398 -0.20 14.64 -32.84
C LYS A 398 -1.53 14.03 -32.39
N HIS A 399 -2.65 14.65 -32.80
CA HIS A 399 -4.02 14.23 -32.51
C HIS A 399 -4.98 15.04 -33.41
N GLY A 400 -6.19 14.54 -33.74
CA GLY A 400 -7.19 15.26 -34.55
C GLY A 400 -7.57 14.53 -35.85
N ASP A 401 -7.92 15.23 -36.93
CA ASP A 401 -8.18 14.60 -38.24
C ASP A 401 -6.88 14.45 -39.06
N PRO A 402 -6.40 13.23 -39.43
CA PRO A 402 -5.26 13.03 -40.31
C PRO A 402 -5.64 13.17 -41.79
N TRP A 403 -6.84 13.68 -42.10
CA TRP A 403 -7.33 13.85 -43.46
C TRP A 403 -6.66 15.06 -44.09
N ILE A 404 -5.49 14.83 -44.69
CA ILE A 404 -4.81 15.88 -45.46
C ILE A 404 -5.35 15.86 -46.87
N LYS A 405 -5.89 17.01 -47.26
CA LYS A 405 -6.45 17.26 -48.57
C LYS A 405 -5.57 18.30 -49.26
N GLN A 406 -4.95 17.92 -50.37
CA GLN A 406 -4.04 18.79 -51.11
C GLN A 406 -4.42 18.83 -52.58
N TYR A 407 -4.57 20.03 -53.14
CA TYR A 407 -4.73 20.19 -54.58
C TYR A 407 -3.40 19.94 -55.29
N VAL A 408 -3.44 19.10 -56.32
CA VAL A 408 -2.26 18.68 -57.08
C VAL A 408 -2.51 18.84 -58.58
N ASN A 409 -1.45 18.93 -59.37
CA ASN A 409 -1.51 18.91 -60.83
C ASN A 409 -0.97 17.59 -61.39
N SER A 410 -1.08 17.40 -62.71
CA SER A 410 -0.54 16.22 -63.36
C SER A 410 0.98 16.13 -63.19
N GLY A 411 1.48 14.90 -63.05
CA GLY A 411 2.88 14.59 -62.81
C GLY A 411 3.10 13.63 -61.63
N LEU A 412 4.37 13.35 -61.35
CA LEU A 412 4.79 12.49 -60.24
C LEU A 412 4.73 13.26 -58.92
N TRP A 413 4.17 12.64 -57.89
CA TRP A 413 4.11 13.14 -56.52
C TRP A 413 4.57 12.05 -55.55
N SER A 414 5.28 12.44 -54.50
CA SER A 414 5.73 11.53 -53.45
C SER A 414 5.22 11.98 -52.10
N VAL A 415 4.63 11.08 -51.34
CA VAL A 415 4.20 11.31 -49.96
C VAL A 415 5.10 10.54 -49.02
N VAL A 416 5.72 11.26 -48.10
CA VAL A 416 6.55 10.70 -47.02
C VAL A 416 5.79 10.84 -45.72
N LEU A 417 5.49 9.73 -45.08
CA LEU A 417 4.96 9.68 -43.71
C LEU A 417 6.06 9.15 -42.79
N LYS A 418 6.36 9.90 -41.74
CA LYS A 418 7.34 9.57 -40.70
C LYS A 418 6.62 9.44 -39.37
N VAL A 419 6.57 8.23 -38.82
CA VAL A 419 5.91 7.91 -37.56
C VAL A 419 6.96 7.83 -36.48
N SER A 420 6.80 8.60 -35.40
CA SER A 420 7.75 8.64 -34.28
C SER A 420 7.09 8.12 -33.01
N ASP A 421 7.76 7.25 -32.27
CA ASP A 421 7.34 6.83 -30.94
C ASP A 421 7.76 7.82 -29.84
N ARG A 422 7.42 7.52 -28.58
CA ARG A 422 7.81 8.35 -27.43
C ARG A 422 9.27 8.19 -27.01
N ALA A 423 9.96 7.14 -27.48
CA ALA A 423 11.38 6.93 -27.27
C ALA A 423 12.25 7.73 -28.27
N GLY A 424 11.64 8.19 -29.37
CA GLY A 424 12.28 8.87 -30.49
C GLY A 424 12.77 7.93 -31.59
N ASN A 425 12.31 6.67 -31.66
CA ASN A 425 12.48 5.83 -32.84
C ASN A 425 11.47 6.21 -33.91
N GLU A 426 11.87 6.06 -35.17
CA GLU A 426 11.14 6.62 -36.30
C GLU A 426 11.03 5.59 -37.42
N ALA A 427 9.81 5.37 -37.91
CA ALA A 427 9.55 4.55 -39.08
C ALA A 427 9.07 5.43 -40.23
N ILE A 428 9.56 5.16 -41.45
CA ILE A 428 9.25 5.96 -42.64
C ILE A 428 8.48 5.09 -43.65
N VAL A 429 7.46 5.70 -44.26
CA VAL A 429 6.73 5.15 -45.40
C VAL A 429 6.74 6.18 -46.51
N ILE A 430 7.14 5.74 -47.70
CA ILE A 430 7.10 6.56 -48.90
C ILE A 430 6.11 5.92 -49.85
N LYS A 431 5.21 6.73 -50.40
CA LYS A 431 4.29 6.30 -51.46
C LYS A 431 4.34 7.31 -52.60
N GLU A 432 4.72 6.82 -53.76
CA GLU A 432 4.77 7.59 -54.99
C GLU A 432 3.49 7.38 -55.79
N ILE A 433 3.00 8.45 -56.42
CA ILE A 433 1.80 8.43 -57.23
C ILE A 433 1.99 9.29 -58.48
N ASN A 434 1.64 8.74 -59.64
CA ASN A 434 1.66 9.48 -60.89
C ASN A 434 0.24 9.96 -61.22
N VAL A 435 0.05 11.27 -61.22
CA VAL A 435 -1.22 11.93 -61.48
C VAL A 435 -1.36 12.17 -62.98
N GLY A 436 -2.17 11.35 -63.65
CA GLY A 436 -2.44 11.46 -65.09
C GLY A 436 -3.69 12.28 -65.42
N ASP A 437 -3.94 12.51 -66.71
CA ASP A 437 -5.10 13.30 -67.18
C ASP A 437 -6.43 12.53 -67.16
N HIS A 438 -6.38 11.19 -67.10
CA HIS A 438 -7.55 10.29 -67.10
C HIS A 438 -7.85 9.76 -65.69
N LEU A 439 -8.03 10.66 -64.73
CA LEU A 439 -8.40 10.28 -63.37
C LEU A 439 -9.88 9.92 -63.26
N PRO A 440 -10.25 8.97 -62.40
CA PRO A 440 -11.63 8.71 -62.08
C PRO A 440 -12.27 9.99 -61.52
N THR A 441 -13.44 10.35 -62.07
CA THR A 441 -14.27 11.41 -61.49
C THR A 441 -15.02 10.76 -60.33
N VAL A 442 -14.56 11.03 -59.12
CA VAL A 442 -15.15 10.43 -57.93
C VAL A 442 -16.42 11.20 -57.60
N SER A 443 -17.54 10.47 -57.53
CA SER A 443 -18.77 11.05 -57.00
C SER A 443 -18.55 11.37 -55.52
N PRO A 444 -18.70 12.63 -55.08
CA PRO A 444 -18.46 13.01 -53.68
C PRO A 444 -19.36 12.28 -52.67
N ASN A 445 -20.35 11.50 -53.14
CA ASN A 445 -21.39 10.89 -52.32
C ASN A 445 -21.20 9.40 -52.00
N LEU A 446 -20.21 8.69 -52.57
CA LEU A 446 -20.05 7.24 -52.36
C LEU A 446 -19.73 6.86 -50.90
N CYS A 447 -18.96 7.71 -50.22
CA CYS A 447 -18.62 7.55 -48.80
C CYS A 447 -19.50 8.38 -47.85
N VAL A 448 -20.40 9.21 -48.40
CA VAL A 448 -21.31 10.02 -47.58
C VAL A 448 -22.34 9.08 -46.94
N GLY A 449 -22.37 9.07 -45.61
CA GLY A 449 -23.25 8.20 -44.83
C GLY A 449 -22.75 6.76 -44.66
N LYS A 450 -21.57 6.42 -45.17
CA LYS A 450 -20.93 5.12 -44.90
C LYS A 450 -20.30 5.10 -43.51
N ASP A 451 -20.53 4.01 -42.78
CA ASP A 451 -20.04 3.82 -41.43
C ASP A 451 -18.81 2.89 -41.42
N CYS A 452 -17.64 3.44 -41.77
CA CYS A 452 -16.40 2.66 -41.86
C CYS A 452 -15.51 2.74 -40.62
N PHE A 453 -15.89 3.52 -39.59
CA PHE A 453 -15.05 3.73 -38.41
C PHE A 453 -15.14 2.54 -37.44
N PRO A 454 -14.06 1.96 -36.88
CA PRO A 454 -12.67 2.36 -36.92
C PRO A 454 -11.96 1.83 -38.17
N GLY A 455 -11.83 2.70 -39.16
CA GLY A 455 -11.40 2.38 -40.51
C GLY A 455 -11.80 3.55 -41.41
N PHE A 456 -11.66 3.37 -42.71
CA PHE A 456 -11.90 4.43 -43.67
C PHE A 456 -12.66 3.92 -44.88
N CYS A 457 -13.41 4.81 -45.52
CA CYS A 457 -14.14 4.52 -46.74
C CYS A 457 -13.28 4.89 -47.94
N VAL A 458 -13.17 3.99 -48.92
CA VAL A 458 -12.48 4.27 -50.18
C VAL A 458 -13.38 5.09 -51.09
N PRO A 459 -13.05 6.35 -51.43
CA PRO A 459 -13.94 7.24 -52.19
C PRO A 459 -14.42 6.67 -53.52
N ASP A 460 -13.56 5.91 -54.20
CA ASP A 460 -13.83 5.37 -55.54
C ASP A 460 -14.77 4.16 -55.53
N THR A 461 -14.72 3.35 -54.46
CA THR A 461 -15.45 2.06 -54.38
C THR A 461 -16.58 2.06 -53.35
N GLY A 462 -16.56 3.00 -52.40
CA GLY A 462 -17.48 3.02 -51.26
C GLY A 462 -17.26 1.88 -50.26
N ARG A 463 -16.18 1.09 -50.40
CA ARG A 463 -15.84 -0.04 -49.53
C ARG A 463 -15.08 0.44 -48.29
N CYS A 464 -15.39 -0.13 -47.12
CA CYS A 464 -14.64 0.13 -45.90
C CYS A 464 -13.37 -0.72 -45.83
N VAL A 465 -12.26 -0.08 -45.46
CA VAL A 465 -11.01 -0.71 -45.08
C VAL A 465 -10.84 -0.53 -43.59
N CYS A 466 -10.81 -1.65 -42.86
CA CYS A 466 -10.83 -1.64 -41.40
C CYS A 466 -9.44 -1.50 -40.80
N THR A 467 -9.39 -0.82 -39.65
CA THR A 467 -8.21 -0.79 -38.80
C THR A 467 -7.86 -2.22 -38.36
N ALA A 468 -6.57 -2.52 -38.21
CA ALA A 468 -6.08 -3.79 -37.74
C ALA A 468 -6.76 -4.18 -36.41
N GLY A 469 -7.29 -5.40 -36.38
CA GLY A 469 -8.10 -5.85 -35.27
C GLY A 469 -9.61 -5.58 -35.41
N PHE A 470 -10.03 -5.01 -36.54
CA PHE A 470 -11.44 -4.89 -36.91
C PHE A 470 -11.69 -5.51 -38.29
N SER A 471 -12.90 -6.00 -38.51
CA SER A 471 -13.32 -6.58 -39.79
C SER A 471 -14.82 -6.42 -40.02
N GLY A 472 -15.25 -6.86 -41.20
CA GLY A 472 -16.64 -6.77 -41.68
C GLY A 472 -16.84 -5.55 -42.57
N GLU A 473 -17.99 -5.48 -43.25
CA GLU A 473 -18.28 -4.46 -44.26
C GLU A 473 -18.27 -3.02 -43.72
N ASN A 474 -18.54 -2.84 -42.42
CA ASN A 474 -18.59 -1.54 -41.72
C ASN A 474 -17.62 -1.48 -40.52
N CYS A 475 -16.65 -2.39 -40.46
CA CYS A 475 -15.66 -2.48 -39.37
C CYS A 475 -16.26 -2.67 -37.96
N ASN A 476 -17.46 -3.26 -37.87
CA ASN A 476 -18.20 -3.46 -36.62
C ASN A 476 -17.81 -4.73 -35.86
N THR A 477 -16.84 -5.52 -36.34
CA THR A 477 -16.42 -6.76 -35.69
C THR A 477 -15.01 -6.61 -35.16
N ILE A 478 -14.78 -6.87 -33.87
CA ILE A 478 -13.44 -6.94 -33.30
C ILE A 478 -12.85 -8.31 -33.67
N SER A 479 -11.75 -8.31 -34.41
CA SER A 479 -11.15 -9.51 -35.00
C SER A 479 -9.63 -9.55 -34.81
N GLY A 480 -8.99 -10.62 -35.27
CA GLY A 480 -7.54 -10.83 -35.11
C GLY A 480 -7.11 -11.25 -33.70
N LYS A 481 -5.86 -11.75 -33.57
CA LYS A 481 -5.26 -12.12 -32.27
C LYS A 481 -4.87 -10.89 -31.44
N ILE A 482 -4.68 -9.76 -32.11
CA ILE A 482 -4.23 -8.49 -31.55
C ILE A 482 -5.24 -7.95 -30.52
N GLN A 483 -6.53 -8.08 -30.80
CA GLN A 483 -7.59 -7.48 -29.98
C GLN A 483 -8.21 -8.50 -29.02
N GLU A 484 -7.62 -9.68 -28.82
CA GLU A 484 -8.18 -10.68 -27.91
C GLU A 484 -8.00 -10.25 -26.46
N PRO A 485 -9.06 -10.23 -25.63
CA PRO A 485 -8.93 -9.93 -24.22
C PRO A 485 -8.08 -11.00 -23.51
N GLN A 486 -7.30 -10.60 -22.52
CA GLN A 486 -6.35 -11.48 -21.84
C GLN A 486 -6.73 -11.68 -20.37
N ILE A 487 -6.53 -12.92 -19.88
CA ILE A 487 -6.61 -13.26 -18.44
C ILE A 487 -5.17 -13.49 -17.97
N LYS A 488 -4.60 -12.52 -17.24
CA LYS A 488 -3.19 -12.55 -16.84
C LYS A 488 -3.00 -13.36 -15.57
N THR A 489 -3.16 -12.72 -14.43
CA THR A 489 -2.94 -13.36 -13.14
C THR A 489 -4.21 -14.04 -12.66
N VAL A 490 -4.09 -15.28 -12.20
CA VAL A 490 -5.17 -15.95 -11.45
C VAL A 490 -4.60 -16.44 -10.12
N ARG A 491 -5.31 -16.15 -9.03
CA ARG A 491 -4.97 -16.60 -7.68
C ARG A 491 -6.20 -17.21 -7.05
N ILE A 492 -6.04 -18.40 -6.52
CA ILE A 492 -7.07 -19.15 -5.82
C ILE A 492 -6.49 -19.52 -4.46
N SER A 493 -7.21 -19.19 -3.39
CA SER A 493 -6.92 -19.63 -2.04
C SER A 493 -8.16 -20.32 -1.49
N LEU A 494 -8.03 -21.57 -1.09
CA LEU A 494 -9.06 -22.34 -0.40
C LEU A 494 -8.63 -22.53 1.06
N SER A 495 -9.44 -22.06 2.01
CA SER A 495 -9.17 -22.13 3.44
C SER A 495 -10.33 -22.76 4.22
N GLY A 496 -10.05 -23.19 5.44
CA GLY A 496 -11.04 -23.70 6.39
C GLY A 496 -10.54 -23.55 7.82
N ILE A 497 -11.44 -23.62 8.80
CA ILE A 497 -11.13 -23.41 10.22
C ILE A 497 -10.02 -24.37 10.67
N ASN A 498 -8.91 -23.83 11.18
CA ASN A 498 -7.73 -24.56 11.66
C ASN A 498 -7.03 -25.46 10.62
N LYS A 499 -7.26 -25.26 9.32
CA LYS A 499 -6.58 -26.03 8.25
C LYS A 499 -5.57 -25.17 7.50
N ARG A 500 -4.46 -25.78 7.08
CA ARG A 500 -3.49 -25.11 6.18
C ARG A 500 -4.16 -24.83 4.83
N PRO A 501 -4.18 -23.58 4.33
CA PRO A 501 -4.84 -23.25 3.08
C PRO A 501 -4.21 -23.96 1.88
N PHE A 502 -4.99 -24.20 0.85
CA PHE A 502 -4.52 -24.55 -0.48
C PHE A 502 -4.42 -23.25 -1.29
N ASN A 503 -3.25 -22.98 -1.86
CA ASN A 503 -3.00 -21.78 -2.64
C ASN A 503 -2.52 -22.19 -4.03
N TYR A 504 -3.13 -21.59 -5.05
CA TYR A 504 -2.71 -21.68 -6.43
C TYR A 504 -2.55 -20.26 -6.96
N SER A 505 -1.40 -19.95 -7.54
CA SER A 505 -1.21 -18.68 -8.24
C SER A 505 -0.47 -18.90 -9.53
N ASN A 506 -0.98 -18.29 -10.58
CA ASN A 506 -0.41 -18.39 -11.90
C ASN A 506 -0.35 -17.00 -12.53
N THR A 507 0.82 -16.67 -13.03
CA THR A 507 1.14 -15.36 -13.59
C THR A 507 1.51 -15.42 -15.08
N THR A 508 1.71 -16.61 -15.67
CA THR A 508 2.36 -16.75 -16.99
C THR A 508 1.83 -17.87 -17.89
N GLU A 509 0.94 -18.75 -17.43
CA GLU A 509 0.53 -19.91 -18.21
C GLU A 509 -0.52 -19.52 -19.28
N THR A 510 -0.26 -19.92 -20.53
CA THR A 510 -1.10 -19.61 -21.70
C THR A 510 -2.22 -20.62 -21.91
N SER A 511 -2.32 -21.66 -21.07
CA SER A 511 -3.34 -22.70 -21.24
C SER A 511 -4.74 -22.17 -20.92
N ASN A 512 -5.72 -22.59 -21.73
CA ASN A 512 -7.13 -22.36 -21.47
C ASN A 512 -7.73 -23.40 -20.51
N LEU A 513 -7.02 -24.51 -20.26
CA LEU A 513 -7.40 -25.57 -19.35
C LEU A 513 -6.27 -25.85 -18.36
N VAL A 514 -6.55 -25.67 -17.08
CA VAL A 514 -5.61 -25.97 -15.98
C VAL A 514 -6.25 -27.03 -15.09
N ASN A 515 -5.53 -28.11 -14.81
CA ASN A 515 -5.91 -29.07 -13.78
C ASN A 515 -4.94 -28.94 -12.60
N VAL A 516 -5.48 -28.79 -11.40
CA VAL A 516 -4.73 -28.75 -10.15
C VAL A 516 -5.32 -29.77 -9.19
N TYR A 517 -4.49 -30.41 -8.39
CA TYR A 517 -4.86 -31.53 -7.54
C TYR A 517 -4.64 -31.16 -6.06
N THR A 518 -5.52 -31.63 -5.18
CA THR A 518 -5.40 -31.43 -3.74
C THR A 518 -6.02 -32.58 -2.96
N ASN A 519 -5.36 -33.00 -1.88
CA ASN A 519 -5.90 -33.96 -0.92
C ASN A 519 -6.64 -33.31 0.25
N LYS A 520 -6.72 -31.98 0.26
CA LYS A 520 -7.36 -31.23 1.34
C LYS A 520 -8.86 -31.14 1.14
N ILE A 521 -9.60 -31.93 1.91
CA ILE A 521 -11.07 -31.88 1.97
C ILE A 521 -11.57 -30.87 3.02
N ASN A 522 -12.85 -30.49 2.90
CA ASN A 522 -13.56 -29.55 3.78
C ASN A 522 -12.90 -28.16 3.87
N LEU A 523 -12.43 -27.63 2.74
CA LEU A 523 -12.11 -26.20 2.62
C LEU A 523 -13.42 -25.49 2.29
N THR A 524 -13.80 -24.52 3.11
CA THR A 524 -15.10 -23.85 3.05
C THR A 524 -15.00 -22.48 2.41
N ASP A 525 -13.87 -21.79 2.54
CA ASP A 525 -13.72 -20.41 2.10
C ASP A 525 -12.84 -20.33 0.86
N LEU A 526 -13.42 -19.89 -0.25
CA LEU A 526 -12.74 -19.62 -1.51
C LEU A 526 -12.46 -18.12 -1.62
N MET A 527 -11.19 -17.77 -1.78
CA MET A 527 -10.77 -16.47 -2.29
C MET A 527 -10.29 -16.64 -3.73
N LEU A 528 -10.99 -16.01 -4.67
CA LEU A 528 -10.66 -16.01 -6.09
C LEU A 528 -10.28 -14.58 -6.50
N SER A 529 -9.10 -14.46 -7.10
CA SER A 529 -8.60 -13.21 -7.65
C SER A 529 -8.09 -13.41 -9.07
N TRP A 530 -8.48 -12.53 -9.99
CA TRP A 530 -7.93 -12.55 -11.34
C TRP A 530 -7.86 -11.17 -11.97
N GLN A 531 -6.99 -11.01 -12.96
CA GLN A 531 -6.83 -9.77 -13.71
C GLN A 531 -7.18 -10.01 -15.17
N ALA A 532 -8.20 -9.29 -15.63
CA ALA A 532 -8.64 -9.27 -17.02
C ALA A 532 -8.23 -7.93 -17.65
N GLU A 533 -7.64 -8.00 -18.84
CA GLU A 533 -7.16 -6.82 -19.55
C GLU A 533 -7.55 -6.86 -21.02
N TYR A 534 -7.86 -5.69 -21.55
CA TYR A 534 -7.98 -5.45 -22.98
C TYR A 534 -7.22 -4.16 -23.29
N GLU A 535 -6.24 -4.30 -24.18
CA GLU A 535 -5.45 -3.18 -24.69
C GLU A 535 -5.64 -3.12 -26.19
N MET A 536 -6.18 -2.00 -26.65
CA MET A 536 -6.29 -1.72 -28.06
C MET A 536 -4.87 -1.49 -28.60
N MET A 537 -4.38 -2.41 -29.42
CA MET A 537 -3.07 -2.21 -30.04
C MET A 537 -3.17 -1.33 -31.27
N GLY A 538 -2.40 -0.25 -31.26
CA GLY A 538 -2.22 0.66 -32.38
C GLY A 538 -3.20 1.83 -32.40
N ASP A 539 -2.82 2.85 -33.17
CA ASP A 539 -3.61 4.05 -33.30
C ASP A 539 -4.81 3.84 -34.23
N LEU A 540 -5.92 4.47 -33.84
CA LEU A 540 -7.13 4.59 -34.64
C LEU A 540 -6.97 5.70 -35.70
N PRO A 541 -7.61 5.56 -36.87
CA PRO A 541 -7.83 6.71 -37.75
C PRO A 541 -8.63 7.78 -37.00
N SER A 542 -8.67 9.02 -37.51
CA SER A 542 -9.54 9.99 -36.85
C SER A 542 -10.99 9.58 -36.89
N ARG A 543 -11.67 10.03 -35.85
CA ARG A 543 -13.11 9.93 -35.75
C ARG A 543 -13.73 10.96 -36.71
N PRO A 544 -14.42 10.52 -37.78
CA PRO A 544 -15.08 11.45 -38.70
C PRO A 544 -16.19 12.22 -37.98
N SER A 545 -16.61 13.38 -38.52
CA SER A 545 -17.65 14.23 -37.93
C SER A 545 -19.01 13.52 -37.77
N SER A 546 -19.27 12.46 -38.54
CA SER A 546 -20.44 11.60 -38.40
C SER A 546 -20.43 10.76 -37.12
N VAL A 547 -19.27 10.52 -36.51
CA VAL A 547 -19.14 9.69 -35.31
C VAL A 547 -18.98 10.60 -34.09
N SER A 548 -20.03 10.71 -33.27
CA SER A 548 -20.03 11.60 -32.10
C SER A 548 -19.39 10.95 -30.87
N ASP A 549 -19.43 9.62 -30.77
CA ASP A 549 -18.87 8.88 -29.65
C ASP A 549 -18.31 7.52 -30.11
N PHE A 550 -17.28 7.04 -29.42
CA PHE A 550 -16.65 5.75 -29.65
C PHE A 550 -16.00 5.26 -28.37
N ASN A 551 -16.30 4.01 -28.02
CA ASN A 551 -15.70 3.35 -26.87
C ASN A 551 -15.54 1.86 -27.15
N VAL A 552 -14.34 1.33 -26.93
CA VAL A 552 -14.02 -0.10 -27.04
C VAL A 552 -13.24 -0.53 -25.81
N GLY A 553 -13.60 -1.67 -25.24
CA GLY A 553 -13.04 -2.12 -23.97
C GLY A 553 -13.51 -3.52 -23.59
N LEU A 554 -13.29 -3.89 -22.33
CA LEU A 554 -13.98 -5.02 -21.74
C LEU A 554 -15.47 -4.70 -21.57
N VAL A 555 -16.33 -5.66 -21.91
CA VAL A 555 -17.80 -5.56 -21.70
C VAL A 555 -18.32 -6.70 -20.83
N LEU A 556 -17.55 -7.79 -20.69
CA LEU A 556 -17.84 -8.87 -19.76
C LEU A 556 -16.57 -9.27 -19.03
N ASN A 557 -16.67 -9.39 -17.72
CA ASN A 557 -15.66 -10.00 -16.86
C ASN A 557 -16.38 -10.77 -15.76
N LYS A 558 -16.46 -12.09 -15.91
CA LYS A 558 -17.17 -12.95 -14.96
C LYS A 558 -16.42 -14.24 -14.65
N ALA A 559 -16.78 -14.84 -13.51
CA ALA A 559 -16.34 -16.16 -13.10
C ALA A 559 -17.55 -17.00 -12.69
N ASP A 560 -17.75 -18.14 -13.34
CA ASP A 560 -18.73 -19.15 -12.98
C ASP A 560 -18.03 -20.29 -12.23
N ILE A 561 -18.61 -20.71 -11.11
CA ILE A 561 -18.08 -21.79 -10.26
C ILE A 561 -19.09 -22.91 -10.22
N GLU A 562 -18.63 -24.11 -10.56
CA GLU A 562 -19.40 -25.33 -10.63
C GLU A 562 -18.70 -26.42 -9.83
N VAL A 563 -19.50 -27.28 -9.23
CA VAL A 563 -19.03 -28.50 -8.57
C VAL A 563 -19.50 -29.67 -9.41
N VAL A 564 -18.55 -30.46 -9.86
CA VAL A 564 -18.82 -31.73 -10.52
C VAL A 564 -18.59 -32.82 -9.48
N SER A 565 -19.64 -33.56 -9.15
CA SER A 565 -19.55 -34.70 -8.23
C SER A 565 -18.78 -35.87 -8.87
N SER A 566 -18.44 -36.87 -8.05
CA SER A 566 -17.85 -38.13 -8.52
C SER A 566 -18.76 -38.90 -9.50
N GLU A 567 -20.07 -38.68 -9.45
CA GLU A 567 -21.07 -39.27 -10.34
C GLU A 567 -21.28 -38.45 -11.63
N GLY A 568 -20.55 -37.33 -11.78
CA GLY A 568 -20.64 -36.45 -12.95
C GLY A 568 -21.79 -35.44 -12.88
N THR A 569 -22.53 -35.37 -11.77
CA THR A 569 -23.58 -34.36 -11.60
C THR A 569 -22.95 -32.97 -11.42
N VAL A 570 -23.42 -31.99 -12.21
CA VAL A 570 -22.92 -30.62 -12.19
C VAL A 570 -23.88 -29.75 -11.38
N GLN A 571 -23.37 -29.13 -10.32
CA GLN A 571 -24.10 -28.17 -9.50
C GLN A 571 -23.45 -26.78 -9.62
N LYS A 572 -24.24 -25.76 -9.92
CA LYS A 572 -23.77 -24.37 -9.93
C LYS A 572 -23.59 -23.88 -8.49
N GLU A 573 -22.39 -23.43 -8.16
CA GLU A 573 -22.02 -22.96 -6.82
C GLU A 573 -22.18 -21.44 -6.71
N ALA A 574 -21.58 -20.70 -7.64
CA ALA A 574 -21.61 -19.25 -7.65
C ALA A 574 -21.34 -18.67 -9.04
N SER A 575 -21.74 -17.41 -9.24
CA SER A 575 -21.39 -16.62 -10.42
C SER A 575 -21.00 -15.22 -9.95
N PHE A 576 -19.81 -14.78 -10.30
CA PHE A 576 -19.33 -13.44 -9.98
C PHE A 576 -19.20 -12.60 -11.23
N SER A 577 -19.73 -11.39 -11.17
CA SER A 577 -19.46 -10.34 -12.15
C SER A 577 -18.56 -9.28 -11.54
N CYS A 578 -17.68 -8.71 -12.37
CA CYS A 578 -16.77 -7.65 -12.00
C CYS A 578 -16.99 -6.39 -12.84
N PRO A 579 -16.52 -5.23 -12.34
CA PRO A 579 -16.43 -4.02 -13.15
C PRO A 579 -15.58 -4.26 -14.40
N VAL A 580 -16.01 -3.67 -15.50
CA VAL A 580 -15.35 -3.79 -16.80
C VAL A 580 -14.67 -2.46 -17.13
N ASN A 581 -13.35 -2.42 -16.95
CA ASN A 581 -12.46 -1.33 -17.33
C ASN A 581 -11.37 -1.91 -18.28
N SER A 582 -10.53 -1.07 -18.89
CA SER A 582 -9.41 -1.54 -19.76
C SER A 582 -8.48 -2.53 -19.06
N SER A 583 -8.25 -2.36 -17.77
CA SER A 583 -7.64 -3.35 -16.88
C SER A 583 -8.48 -3.46 -15.60
N SER A 584 -8.90 -4.66 -15.26
CA SER A 584 -9.77 -4.92 -14.12
C SER A 584 -9.22 -6.08 -13.28
N THR A 585 -8.89 -5.77 -12.03
CA THR A 585 -8.55 -6.79 -11.03
C THR A 585 -9.80 -7.12 -10.23
N CYS A 586 -10.19 -8.39 -10.26
CA CYS A 586 -11.28 -8.94 -9.50
C CYS A 586 -10.77 -9.62 -8.25
N ASN A 587 -11.40 -9.36 -7.12
CA ASN A 587 -11.21 -10.10 -5.88
C ASN A 587 -12.59 -10.46 -5.34
N LYS A 588 -12.86 -11.76 -5.21
CA LYS A 588 -14.13 -12.30 -4.71
C LYS A 588 -13.87 -13.35 -3.66
N THR A 589 -14.71 -13.37 -2.65
CA THR A 589 -14.70 -14.37 -1.58
C THR A 589 -16.04 -15.07 -1.53
N HIS A 590 -16.05 -16.37 -1.31
CA HIS A 590 -17.27 -17.16 -1.30
C HIS A 590 -17.13 -18.39 -0.39
N THR A 591 -18.19 -18.68 0.35
CA THR A 591 -18.26 -19.86 1.20
C THR A 591 -18.96 -20.98 0.44
N LEU A 592 -18.25 -22.09 0.24
CA LEU A 592 -18.71 -23.26 -0.47
C LEU A 592 -19.82 -23.98 0.30
N ALA A 593 -20.89 -24.37 -0.41
CA ALA A 593 -22.13 -24.86 0.17
C ALA A 593 -22.06 -26.29 0.71
N SER A 594 -21.09 -27.10 0.27
CA SER A 594 -20.97 -28.50 0.68
C SER A 594 -19.51 -28.96 0.77
N PRO A 595 -19.19 -29.85 1.73
CA PRO A 595 -17.87 -30.45 1.84
C PRO A 595 -17.52 -31.26 0.58
N ARG A 596 -16.24 -31.17 0.17
CA ARG A 596 -15.74 -31.82 -1.04
C ARG A 596 -15.36 -33.26 -0.76
N MET A 597 -15.80 -34.16 -1.62
CA MET A 597 -15.54 -35.59 -1.54
C MET A 597 -14.41 -36.00 -2.49
N HIS A 598 -13.83 -37.17 -2.26
CA HIS A 598 -12.90 -37.78 -3.21
C HIS A 598 -13.51 -37.84 -4.61
N ASN A 599 -12.69 -37.60 -5.64
CA ASN A 599 -13.07 -37.61 -7.04
C ASN A 599 -14.09 -36.52 -7.45
N SER A 600 -14.36 -35.55 -6.57
CA SER A 600 -15.07 -34.32 -6.96
C SER A 600 -14.13 -33.34 -7.67
N ASN A 601 -14.70 -32.48 -8.51
CA ASN A 601 -13.97 -31.44 -9.22
C ASN A 601 -14.66 -30.08 -9.00
N LEU A 602 -13.93 -29.12 -8.44
CA LEU A 602 -14.36 -27.73 -8.40
C LEU A 602 -13.88 -27.05 -9.68
N LYS A 603 -14.81 -26.82 -10.60
CA LYS A 603 -14.59 -26.20 -11.90
C LYS A 603 -14.85 -24.70 -11.81
N ILE A 604 -13.82 -23.91 -12.08
CA ILE A 604 -13.90 -22.45 -12.16
C ILE A 604 -13.71 -22.05 -13.62
N THR A 605 -14.72 -21.40 -14.19
CA THR A 605 -14.69 -20.90 -15.57
C THR A 605 -14.64 -19.39 -15.54
N LEU A 606 -13.49 -18.82 -15.91
CA LEU A 606 -13.31 -17.39 -16.09
C LEU A 606 -13.69 -17.04 -17.53
N GLU A 607 -14.54 -16.05 -17.71
CA GLU A 607 -14.99 -15.59 -19.03
C GLU A 607 -14.83 -14.08 -19.13
N VAL A 608 -14.11 -13.65 -20.16
CA VAL A 608 -13.86 -12.25 -20.46
C VAL A 608 -14.25 -11.98 -21.90
N LYS A 609 -15.03 -10.91 -22.13
CA LYS A 609 -15.45 -10.48 -23.47
C LYS A 609 -15.07 -9.03 -23.68
N ASN A 610 -14.48 -8.73 -24.83
CA ASN A 610 -14.30 -7.35 -25.29
C ASN A 610 -15.54 -6.89 -26.09
N GLY A 611 -15.66 -5.60 -26.35
CA GLY A 611 -16.77 -5.03 -27.10
C GLY A 611 -16.78 -3.53 -26.95
N GLY A 612 -17.95 -2.92 -27.10
CA GLY A 612 -18.13 -1.50 -26.98
C GLY A 612 -19.07 -0.98 -28.05
N TYR A 613 -19.07 0.32 -28.29
CA TYR A 613 -20.00 0.97 -29.19
C TYR A 613 -19.38 2.17 -29.92
N LYS A 614 -20.02 2.56 -31.01
CA LYS A 614 -19.86 3.87 -31.65
C LYS A 614 -21.23 4.52 -31.87
N ILE A 615 -21.28 5.85 -31.89
CA ILE A 615 -22.50 6.60 -32.22
C ILE A 615 -22.27 7.28 -33.57
N VAL A 616 -22.99 6.84 -34.59
CA VAL A 616 -22.87 7.32 -35.98
C VAL A 616 -24.16 8.05 -36.33
N SER A 617 -24.08 9.35 -36.59
CA SER A 617 -25.22 10.22 -36.92
C SER A 617 -26.39 10.10 -35.93
N GLY A 618 -26.08 9.94 -34.63
CA GLY A 618 -27.06 9.75 -33.56
C GLY A 618 -27.50 8.30 -33.30
N THR A 619 -27.12 7.34 -34.16
CA THR A 619 -27.44 5.93 -33.99
C THR A 619 -26.31 5.19 -33.29
N ARG A 620 -26.62 4.47 -32.21
CA ARG A 620 -25.65 3.63 -31.48
C ARG A 620 -25.48 2.28 -32.17
N VAL A 621 -24.23 1.94 -32.50
CA VAL A 621 -23.82 0.67 -33.14
C VAL A 621 -22.88 -0.06 -32.18
N GLU A 622 -23.23 -1.28 -31.78
CA GLU A 622 -22.42 -2.11 -30.89
C GLU A 622 -21.41 -2.95 -31.68
N PHE A 623 -20.20 -3.10 -31.15
CA PHE A 623 -19.17 -3.95 -31.74
C PHE A 623 -19.39 -5.42 -31.40
N GLN A 624 -19.22 -6.28 -32.39
CA GLN A 624 -19.17 -7.74 -32.19
C GLN A 624 -17.79 -8.11 -31.65
N GLY A 625 -17.70 -8.27 -30.33
CA GLY A 625 -16.46 -8.65 -29.65
C GLY A 625 -16.21 -10.16 -29.56
N LYS A 626 -14.98 -10.51 -29.18
CA LYS A 626 -14.49 -11.85 -28.88
C LYS A 626 -14.61 -12.18 -27.39
N THR A 627 -14.88 -13.44 -27.11
CA THR A 627 -14.90 -14.02 -25.77
C THR A 627 -13.70 -14.95 -25.59
N VAL A 628 -12.97 -14.79 -24.50
CA VAL A 628 -11.92 -15.72 -24.05
C VAL A 628 -12.39 -16.38 -22.76
N GLN A 629 -12.26 -17.71 -22.71
CA GLN A 629 -12.60 -18.51 -21.55
C GLN A 629 -11.37 -19.28 -21.05
N ARG A 630 -11.19 -19.29 -19.73
CA ARG A 630 -10.18 -20.10 -19.04
C ARG A 630 -10.85 -20.96 -17.98
N GLN A 631 -10.65 -22.27 -18.09
CA GLN A 631 -11.18 -23.26 -17.16
C GLN A 631 -10.07 -23.76 -16.23
N ILE A 632 -10.34 -23.73 -14.93
CA ILE A 632 -9.47 -24.26 -13.87
C ILE A 632 -10.25 -25.34 -13.13
N ASN A 633 -9.72 -26.55 -13.14
CA ASN A 633 -10.29 -27.71 -12.46
C ASN A 633 -9.45 -27.99 -11.21
N ILE A 634 -10.04 -27.88 -10.03
CA ILE A 634 -9.42 -28.33 -8.78
C ILE A 634 -10.01 -29.70 -8.45
N ARG A 635 -9.21 -30.74 -8.68
CA ARG A 635 -9.57 -32.14 -8.46
C ARG A 635 -9.17 -32.58 -7.06
N TYR A 636 -10.12 -33.19 -6.34
CA TYR A 636 -9.91 -33.66 -4.98
C TYR A 636 -9.48 -35.12 -4.98
N ASP A 637 -8.22 -35.35 -4.64
CA ASP A 637 -7.62 -36.67 -4.59
C ASP A 637 -7.14 -37.00 -3.17
N THR A 638 -7.83 -37.91 -2.50
CA THR A 638 -7.50 -38.34 -1.14
C THR A 638 -6.90 -39.73 -1.11
N GLU A 639 -6.83 -40.40 -2.25
CA GLU A 639 -6.17 -41.69 -2.35
C GLU A 639 -4.66 -41.47 -2.29
N ALA A 640 -3.96 -42.32 -1.55
CA ALA A 640 -2.51 -42.30 -1.57
C ALA A 640 -2.03 -43.06 -2.82
N PRO A 641 -0.90 -42.66 -3.42
CA PRO A 641 -0.23 -43.46 -4.42
C PRO A 641 -0.05 -44.90 -3.96
N TYR A 642 -0.28 -45.85 -4.86
CA TYR A 642 -0.14 -47.28 -4.59
C TYR A 642 0.75 -47.96 -5.63
N PHE A 643 1.44 -49.02 -5.23
CA PHE A 643 2.23 -49.83 -6.14
C PHE A 643 1.34 -50.90 -6.80
N SER A 644 1.26 -50.91 -8.13
CA SER A 644 0.44 -51.84 -8.90
C SER A 644 1.26 -53.05 -9.36
N CYS A 645 1.00 -54.23 -8.78
CA CYS A 645 1.64 -55.47 -9.21
C CYS A 645 0.88 -56.15 -10.36
N SER A 646 1.63 -56.83 -11.22
CA SER A 646 1.11 -57.72 -12.26
C SER A 646 0.12 -58.73 -11.66
N ALA A 647 -1.13 -58.70 -12.15
CA ALA A 647 -2.23 -59.63 -11.86
C ALA A 647 -2.79 -59.63 -10.42
N GLY A 648 -3.56 -58.59 -10.07
CA GLY A 648 -4.75 -58.74 -9.21
C GLY A 648 -4.57 -58.77 -7.68
N ALA A 649 -3.35 -58.63 -7.15
CA ALA A 649 -3.12 -58.49 -5.71
C ALA A 649 -2.99 -57.02 -5.28
N ARG A 650 -3.61 -56.65 -4.15
CA ARG A 650 -3.72 -55.26 -3.65
C ARG A 650 -2.51 -54.74 -2.86
N LYS A 651 -1.50 -55.57 -2.55
CA LYS A 651 -0.23 -55.18 -1.90
C LYS A 651 0.85 -56.21 -2.23
N CYS A 652 2.08 -55.76 -2.51
CA CYS A 652 3.25 -56.62 -2.66
C CYS A 652 4.37 -56.06 -1.78
N ASP A 653 4.77 -56.81 -0.76
CA ASP A 653 5.75 -56.33 0.22
C ASP A 653 7.22 -56.38 -0.30
N ASP A 654 7.48 -56.98 -1.49
CA ASP A 654 8.84 -57.36 -1.90
C ASP A 654 9.40 -56.71 -3.20
N GLU A 655 8.63 -55.88 -3.93
CA GLU A 655 9.09 -55.28 -5.22
C GLU A 655 9.09 -53.74 -5.29
N GLU A 656 8.70 -53.04 -4.22
CA GLU A 656 8.47 -51.58 -4.23
C GLU A 656 9.76 -50.75 -4.38
N MET A 657 10.86 -51.20 -3.76
CA MET A 657 12.19 -50.57 -3.82
C MET A 657 13.28 -51.64 -3.63
N LYS A 658 14.17 -51.79 -4.61
CA LYS A 658 15.35 -52.67 -4.52
C LYS A 658 16.58 -51.85 -4.15
N VAL A 659 17.31 -52.31 -3.15
CA VAL A 659 18.59 -51.73 -2.73
C VAL A 659 19.69 -52.70 -3.11
N LYS A 660 20.59 -52.29 -4.01
CA LYS A 660 21.80 -53.03 -4.33
C LYS A 660 22.99 -52.38 -3.63
N VAL A 661 23.76 -53.18 -2.91
CA VAL A 661 25.06 -52.77 -2.36
C VAL A 661 26.13 -53.27 -3.33
N SER A 662 26.99 -52.39 -3.82
CA SER A 662 28.14 -52.73 -4.65
C SER A 662 29.38 -51.98 -4.20
N GLN A 663 30.56 -52.41 -4.63
CA GLN A 663 31.82 -51.80 -4.25
C GLN A 663 32.56 -51.28 -5.49
N ILE A 664 32.98 -50.02 -5.49
CA ILE A 664 33.93 -49.52 -6.50
C ILE A 664 35.31 -49.38 -5.86
N SER A 665 36.34 -49.86 -6.56
CA SER A 665 37.72 -49.64 -6.17
C SER A 665 38.44 -48.77 -7.20
N THR A 666 38.79 -47.56 -6.77
CA THR A 666 39.58 -46.58 -7.54
C THR A 666 40.80 -46.21 -6.71
N ASP A 667 42.00 -46.42 -7.27
CA ASP A 667 43.30 -46.11 -6.63
C ASP A 667 43.47 -46.66 -5.20
N GLY A 668 42.98 -47.87 -4.94
CA GLY A 668 43.12 -48.56 -3.65
C GLY A 668 42.16 -48.09 -2.56
N LYS A 669 41.31 -47.08 -2.80
CA LYS A 669 40.14 -46.79 -1.95
C LYS A 669 38.99 -47.72 -2.31
N LYS A 670 38.29 -48.22 -1.29
CA LYS A 670 37.05 -49.00 -1.43
C LYS A 670 35.88 -48.10 -1.05
N ASP A 671 35.09 -47.69 -2.04
CA ASP A 671 33.86 -46.94 -1.81
C ASP A 671 32.66 -47.87 -1.95
N ILE A 672 31.77 -47.84 -0.95
CA ILE A 672 30.54 -48.64 -0.95
C ILE A 672 29.44 -47.82 -1.60
N ILE A 673 28.82 -48.39 -2.62
CA ILE A 673 27.73 -47.76 -3.36
C ILE A 673 26.43 -48.45 -3.00
N LEU A 674 25.49 -47.64 -2.51
CA LEU A 674 24.10 -48.02 -2.35
C LEU A 674 23.35 -47.54 -3.58
N THR A 675 22.95 -48.48 -4.45
CA THR A 675 22.08 -48.20 -5.59
C THR A 675 20.64 -48.47 -5.19
N LEU A 676 19.83 -47.41 -5.14
CA LEU A 676 18.38 -47.50 -4.95
C LEU A 676 17.72 -47.55 -6.32
N THR A 677 16.95 -48.61 -6.59
CA THR A 677 16.11 -48.72 -7.78
C THR A 677 14.68 -48.95 -7.35
N TRP A 678 13.74 -48.13 -7.81
CA TRP A 678 12.31 -48.30 -7.61
C TRP A 678 11.64 -48.60 -8.95
N GLY A 679 10.53 -49.35 -8.90
CA GLY A 679 9.81 -49.75 -10.12
C GLY A 679 8.87 -48.66 -10.65
N ASP A 680 8.60 -48.68 -11.96
CA ASP A 680 7.66 -47.78 -12.65
C ASP A 680 6.18 -48.10 -12.36
N ASN A 681 5.90 -48.99 -11.41
CA ASN A 681 4.57 -49.51 -11.12
C ASN A 681 3.81 -48.71 -10.06
N TRP A 682 4.41 -47.65 -9.51
CA TRP A 682 3.67 -46.66 -8.73
C TRP A 682 2.59 -46.02 -9.60
N ARG A 683 1.36 -46.04 -9.10
CA ARG A 683 0.18 -45.51 -9.75
C ARG A 683 -0.58 -44.66 -8.77
N ASP A 684 -1.18 -43.63 -9.31
CA ASP A 684 -2.19 -42.84 -8.66
C ASP A 684 -3.26 -42.61 -9.73
N SER A 685 -4.52 -42.87 -9.38
CA SER A 685 -5.61 -42.98 -10.34
C SER A 685 -6.05 -41.62 -10.88
N LEU A 686 -5.71 -40.52 -10.21
CA LEU A 686 -6.27 -39.20 -10.48
C LEU A 686 -5.19 -38.10 -10.57
N ALA A 687 -4.33 -37.94 -9.56
CA ALA A 687 -3.28 -36.93 -9.52
C ALA A 687 -1.96 -37.36 -10.19
N GLY A 688 -1.71 -38.66 -10.29
CA GLY A 688 -0.41 -39.18 -10.73
C GLY A 688 0.67 -39.03 -9.64
N ILE A 689 1.93 -39.33 -9.99
CA ILE A 689 3.06 -39.25 -9.05
C ILE A 689 3.81 -37.93 -9.24
N ASP A 690 3.89 -37.12 -8.19
CA ASP A 690 4.58 -35.83 -8.20
C ASP A 690 6.10 -35.98 -7.96
N TYR A 691 6.48 -36.57 -6.82
CA TYR A 691 7.88 -36.84 -6.48
C TYR A 691 8.03 -38.10 -5.62
N PHE A 692 9.22 -38.68 -5.66
CA PHE A 692 9.67 -39.70 -4.71
C PHE A 692 10.64 -39.07 -3.72
N GLN A 693 10.45 -39.34 -2.43
CA GLN A 693 11.37 -38.92 -1.38
C GLN A 693 11.93 -40.14 -0.66
N TYR A 694 13.25 -40.19 -0.50
CA TYR A 694 13.95 -41.23 0.24
C TYR A 694 14.84 -40.61 1.31
N ASN A 695 15.05 -41.34 2.41
CA ASN A 695 15.98 -40.98 3.48
C ASN A 695 16.83 -42.20 3.82
N ILE A 696 18.15 -42.04 3.90
CA ILE A 696 19.08 -43.09 4.33
C ILE A 696 19.48 -42.79 5.77
N TYR A 697 19.16 -43.72 6.69
CA TYR A 697 19.53 -43.61 8.09
C TYR A 697 20.69 -44.58 8.39
N ASN A 698 21.70 -44.10 9.11
CA ASN A 698 22.76 -44.96 9.65
C ASN A 698 22.40 -45.32 11.11
N TYR A 699 21.96 -46.55 11.35
CA TYR A 699 21.71 -47.09 12.68
C TYR A 699 22.78 -48.14 13.04
N PRO A 700 23.42 -48.07 14.23
CA PRO A 700 24.29 -49.12 14.70
C PRO A 700 23.49 -50.31 15.27
N GLY A 701 23.36 -51.42 14.51
CA GLY A 701 22.85 -52.74 14.93
C GLY A 701 21.41 -53.06 14.46
N THR A 702 21.03 -54.26 13.98
CA THR A 702 21.38 -55.64 14.40
C THR A 702 21.43 -56.66 13.23
N ARG A 703 21.76 -56.23 12.00
CA ARG A 703 21.97 -57.15 10.86
C ARG A 703 23.33 -56.88 10.23
N ASP A 704 24.23 -57.86 10.31
CA ASP A 704 25.50 -57.83 9.57
C ASP A 704 25.20 -58.08 8.09
N ILE A 705 25.09 -57.00 7.31
CA ILE A 705 25.50 -57.07 5.91
C ILE A 705 26.99 -56.79 5.95
N GLY A 706 27.82 -57.84 5.85
CA GLY A 706 29.26 -57.69 5.73
C GLY A 706 29.56 -56.81 4.51
N LEU A 707 29.88 -55.54 4.75
CA LEU A 707 30.24 -54.58 3.69
C LEU A 707 31.52 -55.03 2.94
N ASP A 708 32.29 -55.93 3.56
CA ASP A 708 33.49 -56.54 3.01
C ASP A 708 33.22 -57.59 1.91
N ASP A 709 32.01 -58.17 1.86
CA ASP A 709 31.59 -59.19 0.89
C ASP A 709 30.70 -58.61 -0.23
N ALA A 710 30.54 -57.28 -0.30
CA ALA A 710 29.74 -56.64 -1.33
C ALA A 710 30.35 -56.90 -2.73
N PRO A 711 29.57 -57.39 -3.71
CA PRO A 711 30.10 -57.68 -5.04
C PRO A 711 30.60 -56.39 -5.71
N ILE A 712 31.75 -56.49 -6.40
CA ILE A 712 32.31 -55.42 -7.24
C ILE A 712 31.34 -55.10 -8.39
#